data_AF-A0A5B6X808-F1
#
_entry.id   AF-A0A5B6X808-F1
#
_cell.length_a   1.000
_cell.length_b   1.000
_cell.length_c   1.000
_cell.angle_alpha   90.00
_cell.angle_beta   90.00
_cell.angle_gamma   90.00
#
_symmetry.space_group_name_H-M   'P 1'
#
loop_
_entity.id
_entity.type
_entity.pdbx_description
1 polymer ?
#
loop_
_entity_poly.entity_id
_entity_poly.type
_entity_poly.pdbx_seq_one_letter_code
_entity_poly.pdbx_strand_id
1 'polypeptide(L)'
;MKAIVITTGGGPEVLQLQQVEDPELKDDEVLIKVEATALNRADTLQRKGSYPPPKGASPYPGLECSGTIQAVGKNVLGWRVGDQVCALLSGGGYAEKVAVPAGQVLPIPLGVSLKEAAGLPEVACTVWSTVFMMSRLSAGETFLVHGGSSGIGTFAIQIAKSKGATVFVTAGNEEKLAFCKSLGADLCINYKTEDFVARVKEETGGMGVDVILDCIGAAYLQRNLDSLNFDGRLCIIGLQGGAVTEIKLNTLFPKRLTVQGSSQHEEHITEHYIVYKYSQATYISTDAPTSHQAFAFPKLKHSHILKTAAKNGAALRPRNPENKAMVVNEVEKNVWPEIVAGKVKPIIYKSFPLSEAGEAHKLMEMMKAVVITSPGDPEVLQLQEVQEPEIKDDEVLIKTEAAALNRGDIYQRQGFYPPPEGASTFPGLECSGIIEAVGENVSRWKVGDKVCALLSGGGYAEKVAVPAGQVLPVPSGVSLSDAASLPEVACTVWSTVFTMSRLCPGETLLIHGGCSGIGTFAIQIAKFKGAKVFVTAGDERKLAFCNDLGADLCINYRTEDFVVRVKEETEGKGVDVILDCVGAAYLQRNLDCLNVDGRLFIIGSISGFVAELNIAAMFAKRLSIQAAALRTRNVEEKASIVKEVEKNVWPAIMSGKVKPVVHQRFPLGEAAEAHRLMETNSGFIQPLSQTSCTSAASLDFEIAISQLPLRDFAHQICAWGFPHLLVKTMDFSHLNRGQMTLMGSAFCVVLSLHFTLQLVSQHLFYWKNPKEQKAILVIILMAPIYAAVSFVGLLDIRGSKAFFMFLESVKECYEAFVIAKFMALMYSYLNISISKNIVPDEIKGREIHHSFPMTLFQPRTVRLNHHTLKLLKYWTWQFVVIRPVCSILMITLQLLQFYPSWLSWTFTIILNVSVSLALYSLVAFYHVFAKELEPHKPLAKFLCIKGIVFFCFWQVNRTSFFFSLFLEGSLVFTLIRSMKN
;
A
#
# COMPACT_ATOMS: atom_id res chain seq x y z
N MET A 1 12.44 21.39 36.83
CA MET A 1 11.62 21.74 35.65
C MET A 1 11.04 20.48 35.02
N LYS A 2 10.08 20.61 34.11
CA LYS A 2 9.71 19.52 33.20
C LYS A 2 10.59 19.53 31.95
N ALA A 3 11.00 18.36 31.49
CA ALA A 3 11.74 18.17 30.25
C ALA A 3 11.35 16.85 29.57
N ILE A 4 11.57 16.77 28.26
CA ILE A 4 11.47 15.52 27.52
C ILE A 4 12.74 14.71 27.72
N VAL A 5 12.59 13.52 28.29
CA VAL A 5 13.66 12.56 28.54
C VAL A 5 13.55 11.44 27.51
N ILE A 6 14.68 11.10 26.89
CA ILE A 6 14.83 9.89 26.08
C ILE A 6 15.16 8.76 27.06
N THR A 7 14.21 7.87 27.33
CA THR A 7 14.38 6.79 28.33
C THR A 7 15.33 5.69 27.84
N THR A 8 15.26 5.39 26.55
CA THR A 8 16.14 4.47 25.82
C THR A 8 16.19 4.90 24.35
N GLY A 9 17.19 4.43 23.60
CA GLY A 9 17.15 4.54 22.15
C GLY A 9 15.98 3.74 21.58
N GLY A 10 15.17 4.34 20.71
CA GLY A 10 13.99 3.66 20.14
C GLY A 10 13.07 4.58 19.35
N GLY A 11 11.83 4.14 19.12
CA GLY A 11 10.74 4.84 18.45
C GLY A 11 10.24 6.09 19.20
N PRO A 12 9.30 6.88 18.64
CA PRO A 12 8.86 8.13 19.27
C PRO A 12 8.24 7.99 20.68
N GLU A 13 7.78 6.79 21.04
CA GLU A 13 7.25 6.42 22.35
C GLU A 13 8.26 6.51 23.51
N VAL A 14 9.56 6.56 23.21
CA VAL A 14 10.61 6.72 24.24
C VAL A 14 10.73 8.15 24.76
N LEU A 15 10.07 9.13 24.13
CA LEU A 15 10.05 10.53 24.56
C LEU A 15 9.02 10.72 25.67
N GLN A 16 9.50 10.93 26.90
CA GLN A 16 8.63 11.10 28.05
C GLN A 16 8.83 12.46 28.72
N LEU A 17 7.73 13.15 29.01
CA LEU A 17 7.76 14.35 29.84
C LEU A 17 7.97 13.95 31.30
N GLN A 18 9.10 14.32 31.88
CA GLN A 18 9.45 14.00 33.26
C GLN A 18 9.85 15.25 34.05
N GLN A 19 9.72 15.18 35.37
CA GLN A 19 10.26 16.18 36.27
C GLN A 19 11.77 15.91 36.44
N VAL A 20 12.57 16.93 36.16
CA VAL A 20 14.02 16.89 36.24
C VAL A 20 14.55 18.10 37.04
N GLU A 21 15.82 18.08 37.40
CA GLU A 21 16.47 19.21 38.06
C GLU A 21 16.47 20.44 37.15
N ASP A 22 16.40 21.62 37.76
CA ASP A 22 16.59 22.87 37.01
C ASP A 22 18.06 22.96 36.54
N PRO A 23 18.33 23.50 35.35
CA PRO A 23 19.70 23.60 34.85
C PRO A 23 20.49 24.59 35.72
N GLU A 24 21.74 24.23 36.01
CA GLU A 24 22.67 25.12 36.70
C GLU A 24 23.08 26.26 35.77
N LEU A 25 22.97 27.50 36.25
CA LEU A 25 23.32 28.70 35.50
C LEU A 25 24.78 29.07 35.78
N LYS A 26 25.63 29.07 34.74
CA LYS A 26 27.02 29.54 34.86
C LYS A 26 27.13 31.05 34.74
N ASP A 27 28.30 31.57 35.12
CA ASP A 27 28.56 33.01 35.15
C ASP A 27 28.46 33.67 33.75
N ASP A 28 28.70 32.95 32.66
CA ASP A 28 28.65 33.43 31.26
C ASP A 28 27.38 33.02 30.49
N GLU A 29 26.39 32.47 31.18
CA GLU A 29 25.16 31.94 30.61
C GLU A 29 23.93 32.78 31.00
N VAL A 30 22.86 32.66 30.22
CA VAL A 30 21.52 33.11 30.59
C VAL A 30 20.62 31.90 30.78
N LEU A 31 19.68 32.00 31.73
CA LEU A 31 18.63 31.01 31.92
C LEU A 31 17.39 31.48 31.18
N ILE A 32 16.98 30.76 30.15
CA ILE A 32 15.78 31.06 29.36
C ILE A 32 14.64 30.19 29.88
N LYS A 33 13.52 30.81 30.23
CA LYS A 33 12.22 30.13 30.35
C LYS A 33 11.67 29.92 28.94
N VAL A 34 11.65 28.68 28.50
CA VAL A 34 11.30 28.31 27.12
C VAL A 34 9.79 28.46 26.91
N GLU A 35 9.43 29.15 25.82
CA GLU A 35 8.06 29.26 25.32
C GLU A 35 7.83 28.25 24.19
N ALA A 36 8.81 28.10 23.29
CA ALA A 36 8.74 27.17 22.17
C ALA A 36 10.14 26.67 21.75
N THR A 37 10.16 25.54 21.06
CA THR A 37 11.33 24.90 20.46
C THR A 37 10.93 24.34 19.10
N ALA A 38 11.90 24.03 18.24
CA ALA A 38 11.65 23.39 16.96
C ALA A 38 12.19 21.96 16.90
N LEU A 39 11.57 21.16 16.03
CA LEU A 39 11.93 19.77 15.78
C LEU A 39 12.90 19.70 14.60
N ASN A 40 14.08 19.15 14.84
CA ASN A 40 15.12 18.94 13.83
C ASN A 40 15.36 17.44 13.59
N ARG A 41 15.85 17.08 12.39
CA ARG A 41 16.23 15.68 12.08
C ARG A 41 17.31 15.15 13.03
N ALA A 42 18.17 16.03 13.54
CA ALA A 42 19.14 15.69 14.57
C ALA A 42 18.50 15.23 15.89
N ASP A 43 17.33 15.77 16.27
CA ASP A 43 16.60 15.33 17.46
C ASP A 43 16.09 13.89 17.29
N THR A 44 15.64 13.53 16.08
CA THR A 44 15.18 12.16 15.79
C THR A 44 16.35 11.17 15.81
N LEU A 45 17.52 11.57 15.31
CA LEU A 45 18.73 10.76 15.36
C LEU A 45 19.27 10.58 16.80
N GLN A 46 19.19 11.64 17.62
CA GLN A 46 19.54 11.55 19.05
C GLN A 46 18.60 10.59 19.78
N ARG A 47 17.28 10.70 19.55
CA ARG A 47 16.29 9.77 20.11
C ARG A 47 16.56 8.32 19.72
N LYS A 48 16.95 8.09 18.46
CA LYS A 48 17.33 6.76 17.95
C LYS A 48 18.70 6.27 18.46
N GLY A 49 19.43 7.07 19.23
CA GLY A 49 20.73 6.71 19.81
C GLY A 49 21.94 6.88 18.88
N SER A 50 21.76 7.45 17.69
CA SER A 50 22.81 7.54 16.66
C SER A 50 23.54 8.90 16.60
N TYR A 51 23.03 9.92 17.31
CA TYR A 51 23.58 11.27 17.33
C TYR A 51 23.57 11.88 18.74
N PRO A 52 24.47 11.43 19.65
CA PRO A 52 24.45 11.84 21.06
C PRO A 52 24.83 13.32 21.25
N PRO A 53 24.38 13.97 22.35
CA PRO A 53 24.80 15.31 22.69
C PRO A 53 26.32 15.40 22.93
N PRO A 54 26.96 16.55 22.61
CA PRO A 54 28.35 16.81 22.99
C PRO A 54 28.55 16.70 24.50
N LYS A 55 29.77 16.34 24.92
CA LYS A 55 30.11 16.27 26.35
C LYS A 55 29.85 17.62 27.02
N GLY A 56 29.14 17.60 28.15
CA GLY A 56 28.79 18.81 28.91
C GLY A 56 27.57 19.58 28.38
N ALA A 57 27.00 19.20 27.24
CA ALA A 57 25.70 19.70 26.80
C ALA A 57 24.55 19.01 27.56
N SER A 58 23.37 19.63 27.55
CA SER A 58 22.17 19.04 28.14
C SER A 58 21.87 17.67 27.52
N PRO A 59 21.51 16.65 28.34
CA PRO A 59 21.14 15.34 27.84
C PRO A 59 19.77 15.34 27.14
N TYR A 60 18.95 16.37 27.36
CA TYR A 60 17.63 16.50 26.77
C TYR A 60 17.72 16.98 25.31
N PRO A 61 16.83 16.55 24.40
CA PRO A 61 16.83 16.95 22.99
C PRO A 61 16.42 18.43 22.80
N GLY A 62 16.51 18.91 21.56
CA GLY A 62 16.16 20.29 21.17
C GLY A 62 17.40 21.15 20.91
N LEU A 63 17.59 21.52 19.64
CA LEU A 63 18.74 22.30 19.16
C LEU A 63 18.50 23.80 19.10
N GLU A 64 17.30 24.25 19.41
CA GLU A 64 16.95 25.67 19.43
C GLU A 64 15.76 25.93 20.33
N CYS A 65 15.60 27.16 20.79
CA CYS A 65 14.41 27.58 21.52
C CYS A 65 14.13 29.07 21.35
N SER A 66 12.93 29.49 21.73
CA SER A 66 12.59 30.88 22.07
C SER A 66 11.95 30.95 23.45
N GLY A 67 12.05 32.10 24.09
CA GLY A 67 11.52 32.27 25.43
C GLY A 67 11.83 33.63 26.03
N THR A 68 11.76 33.70 27.35
CA THR A 68 12.07 34.90 28.13
C THR A 68 13.21 34.62 29.09
N ILE A 69 14.20 35.52 29.17
CA ILE A 69 15.30 35.40 30.11
C ILE A 69 14.76 35.49 31.54
N GLN A 70 15.02 34.45 32.34
CA GLN A 70 14.61 34.35 33.75
C GLN A 70 15.74 34.72 34.71
N ALA A 71 16.99 34.40 34.36
CA ALA A 71 18.16 34.75 35.15
C ALA A 71 19.38 34.95 34.24
N VAL A 72 20.37 35.70 34.73
CA VAL A 72 21.55 36.13 33.98
C VAL A 72 22.79 35.87 34.83
N GLY A 73 23.81 35.23 34.26
CA GLY A 73 25.09 34.97 34.91
C GLY A 73 25.88 36.25 35.18
N LYS A 74 26.83 36.20 36.12
CA LYS A 74 27.57 37.38 36.61
C LYS A 74 28.38 38.10 35.54
N ASN A 75 28.84 37.38 34.52
CA ASN A 75 29.71 37.88 33.45
C ASN A 75 28.94 38.21 32.17
N VAL A 76 27.61 38.05 32.16
CA VAL A 76 26.80 38.35 30.98
C VAL A 76 26.55 39.85 30.89
N LEU A 77 26.90 40.41 29.73
CA LEU A 77 26.65 41.81 29.37
C LEU A 77 25.63 41.88 28.24
N GLY A 78 24.77 42.88 28.26
CA GLY A 78 23.81 43.16 27.17
C GLY A 78 22.43 42.51 27.32
N TRP A 79 22.31 41.44 28.11
CA TRP A 79 21.02 40.77 28.37
C TRP A 79 20.48 41.03 29.78
N ARG A 80 19.16 41.06 29.92
CA ARG A 80 18.47 41.31 31.19
C ARG A 80 17.32 40.33 31.40
N VAL A 81 16.97 40.11 32.66
CA VAL A 81 15.77 39.35 33.02
C VAL A 81 14.53 40.04 32.44
N GLY A 82 13.68 39.26 31.78
CA GLY A 82 12.48 39.75 31.08
C GLY A 82 12.66 39.93 29.57
N ASP A 83 13.89 39.90 29.05
CA ASP A 83 14.11 40.01 27.61
C ASP A 83 13.55 38.78 26.87
N GLN A 84 12.86 39.03 25.76
CA GLN A 84 12.40 37.98 24.85
C GLN A 84 13.49 37.65 23.84
N VAL A 85 13.85 36.37 23.75
CA VAL A 85 15.00 35.91 22.97
C VAL A 85 14.75 34.57 22.29
N CYS A 86 15.51 34.27 21.25
CA CYS A 86 15.69 32.92 20.73
C CYS A 86 17.17 32.52 20.79
N ALA A 87 17.46 31.23 20.76
CA ALA A 87 18.81 30.73 20.98
C ALA A 87 19.13 29.49 20.14
N LEU A 88 20.38 29.43 19.69
CA LEU A 88 20.99 28.23 19.11
C LEU A 88 21.53 27.36 20.27
N LEU A 89 21.22 26.07 20.29
CA LEU A 89 21.56 25.17 21.40
C LEU A 89 22.45 23.99 20.95
N SER A 90 22.98 23.24 21.92
CA SER A 90 23.59 21.91 21.69
C SER A 90 22.69 20.76 22.16
N GLY A 91 21.55 21.10 22.77
CA GLY A 91 20.62 20.24 23.49
C GLY A 91 19.87 21.06 24.56
N GLY A 92 18.74 20.56 25.05
CA GLY A 92 17.98 21.15 26.14
C GLY A 92 16.77 21.99 25.72
N GLY A 93 16.51 22.16 24.42
CA GLY A 93 15.34 22.92 23.95
C GLY A 93 13.99 22.31 24.33
N TYR A 94 13.92 20.99 24.55
CA TYR A 94 12.69 20.28 24.94
C TYR A 94 12.50 20.30 26.46
N ALA A 95 12.58 21.47 27.07
CA ALA A 95 12.45 21.65 28.51
C ALA A 95 11.76 22.99 28.83
N GLU A 96 11.24 23.15 30.05
CA GLU A 96 10.66 24.44 30.48
C GLU A 96 11.73 25.52 30.68
N LYS A 97 12.98 25.12 30.91
CA LYS A 97 14.11 26.04 31.11
C LYS A 97 15.37 25.48 30.45
N VAL A 98 16.23 26.37 29.97
CA VAL A 98 17.54 25.99 29.43
C VAL A 98 18.57 27.07 29.76
N ALA A 99 19.76 26.65 30.22
CA ALA A 99 20.90 27.52 30.39
C ALA A 99 21.69 27.58 29.07
N VAL A 100 22.00 28.79 28.61
CA VAL A 100 22.56 29.04 27.28
C VAL A 100 23.71 30.04 27.40
N PRO A 101 24.90 29.77 26.81
CA PRO A 101 25.96 30.76 26.74
C PRO A 101 25.47 32.04 26.07
N ALA A 102 25.74 33.19 26.69
CA ALA A 102 25.12 34.47 26.28
C ALA A 102 25.37 34.85 24.82
N GLY A 103 26.51 34.41 24.24
CA GLY A 103 26.83 34.63 22.83
C GLY A 103 25.98 33.83 21.85
N GLN A 104 25.22 32.82 22.29
CA GLN A 104 24.34 32.01 21.44
C GLN A 104 22.89 32.51 21.43
N VAL A 105 22.63 33.63 22.11
CA VAL A 105 21.32 34.24 22.28
C VAL A 105 21.13 35.34 21.25
N LEU A 106 19.93 35.39 20.65
CA LEU A 106 19.50 36.33 19.63
C LEU A 106 18.26 37.09 20.13
N PRO A 107 18.11 38.38 19.79
CA PRO A 107 16.86 39.07 20.02
C PRO A 107 15.75 38.47 19.14
N ILE A 108 14.49 38.63 19.53
CA ILE A 108 13.38 38.28 18.63
C ILE A 108 13.29 39.34 17.52
N PRO A 109 13.23 38.95 16.22
CA PRO A 109 13.02 39.91 15.15
C PRO A 109 11.70 40.66 15.34
N LEU A 110 11.70 41.98 15.08
CA LEU A 110 10.50 42.80 15.23
C LEU A 110 9.35 42.24 14.37
N GLY A 111 8.19 42.04 15.00
CA GLY A 111 6.99 41.52 14.33
C GLY A 111 6.92 39.98 14.24
N VAL A 112 7.89 39.26 14.80
CA VAL A 112 7.88 37.79 14.88
C VAL A 112 7.47 37.36 16.30
N SER A 113 6.54 36.41 16.41
CA SER A 113 6.16 35.87 17.72
C SER A 113 7.22 34.92 18.28
N LEU A 114 7.21 34.68 19.60
CA LEU A 114 8.10 33.69 20.22
C LEU A 114 7.97 32.31 19.53
N LYS A 115 6.75 31.86 19.23
CA LYS A 115 6.52 30.55 18.60
C LYS A 115 7.14 30.45 17.21
N GLU A 116 7.04 31.51 16.41
CA GLU A 116 7.65 31.56 15.07
C GLU A 116 9.17 31.68 15.15
N ALA A 117 9.68 32.47 16.10
CA ALA A 117 11.11 32.66 16.30
C ALA A 117 11.83 31.39 16.77
N ALA A 118 11.12 30.46 17.42
CA ALA A 118 11.71 29.18 17.83
C ALA A 118 12.24 28.33 16.66
N GLY A 119 11.73 28.53 15.45
CA GLY A 119 12.16 27.81 14.25
C GLY A 119 13.20 28.53 13.39
N LEU A 120 13.83 29.58 13.91
CA LEU A 120 14.84 30.37 13.17
C LEU A 120 16.29 29.98 13.49
N PRO A 121 16.73 29.84 14.76
CA PRO A 121 18.16 29.74 15.08
C PRO A 121 18.93 28.66 14.31
N GLU A 122 18.46 27.41 14.31
CA GLU A 122 19.19 26.30 13.70
C GLU A 122 19.24 26.44 12.18
N VAL A 123 18.11 26.73 11.54
CA VAL A 123 18.05 26.88 10.07
C VAL A 123 18.83 28.11 9.59
N ALA A 124 18.73 29.23 10.29
CA ALA A 124 19.42 30.46 9.92
C ALA A 124 20.93 30.33 10.10
N CYS A 125 21.38 29.82 11.25
CA CYS A 125 22.81 29.62 11.50
C CYS A 125 23.40 28.57 10.55
N THR A 126 22.65 27.51 10.23
CA THR A 126 23.13 26.46 9.32
C THR A 126 23.32 27.03 7.93
N VAL A 127 22.30 27.69 7.37
CA VAL A 127 22.37 28.27 6.02
C VAL A 127 23.41 29.38 5.97
N TRP A 128 23.43 30.30 6.94
CA TRP A 128 24.36 31.43 6.92
C TRP A 128 25.82 30.97 6.98
N SER A 129 26.14 30.08 7.92
CA SER A 129 27.51 29.59 8.06
C SER A 129 27.98 28.76 6.86
N THR A 130 27.10 28.00 6.22
CA THR A 130 27.47 27.10 5.12
C THR A 130 27.45 27.80 3.76
N VAL A 131 26.38 28.53 3.44
CA VAL A 131 26.17 29.13 2.12
C VAL A 131 26.93 30.45 1.99
N PHE A 132 26.88 31.31 3.00
CA PHE A 132 27.45 32.68 2.90
C PHE A 132 28.85 32.78 3.50
N MET A 133 29.12 32.16 4.65
CA MET A 133 30.46 32.23 5.25
C MET A 133 31.44 31.25 4.58
N MET A 134 31.06 29.98 4.43
CA MET A 134 31.94 28.95 3.85
C MET A 134 31.94 28.94 2.32
N SER A 135 30.77 28.90 1.69
CA SER A 135 30.63 28.82 0.22
C SER A 135 30.63 30.18 -0.47
N ARG A 136 30.55 31.28 0.29
CA ARG A 136 30.64 32.67 -0.19
C ARG A 136 29.69 32.99 -1.34
N LEU A 137 28.46 32.47 -1.28
CA LEU A 137 27.43 32.77 -2.27
C LEU A 137 27.25 34.28 -2.39
N SER A 138 27.36 34.79 -3.61
CA SER A 138 27.30 36.22 -3.93
C SER A 138 26.12 36.56 -4.84
N ALA A 139 25.74 37.83 -4.87
CA ALA A 139 24.69 38.31 -5.77
C ALA A 139 25.05 38.02 -7.24
N GLY A 140 24.08 37.55 -8.02
CA GLY A 140 24.26 37.14 -9.42
C GLY A 140 24.72 35.69 -9.61
N GLU A 141 25.16 35.00 -8.56
CA GLU A 141 25.50 33.58 -8.64
C GLU A 141 24.25 32.69 -8.64
N THR A 142 24.41 31.48 -9.17
CA THR A 142 23.41 30.42 -9.18
C THR A 142 23.60 29.47 -8.00
N PHE A 143 22.50 29.13 -7.34
CA PHE A 143 22.47 28.34 -6.11
C PHE A 143 21.48 27.20 -6.21
N LEU A 144 21.93 25.95 -6.09
CA LEU A 144 21.06 24.78 -6.02
C LEU A 144 20.92 24.29 -4.58
N VAL A 145 19.69 24.11 -4.12
CA VAL A 145 19.39 23.50 -2.82
C VAL A 145 18.63 22.18 -2.98
N HIS A 146 19.18 21.11 -2.40
CA HIS A 146 18.49 19.83 -2.30
C HIS A 146 17.53 19.79 -1.12
N GLY A 147 16.33 19.23 -1.32
CA GLY A 147 15.27 19.21 -0.32
C GLY A 147 14.66 20.59 -0.10
N GLY A 148 14.28 21.28 -1.19
CA GLY A 148 13.83 22.68 -1.16
C GLY A 148 12.65 22.96 -0.21
N SER A 149 11.77 21.99 0.02
CA SER A 149 10.62 22.11 0.92
C SER A 149 10.93 21.73 2.38
N SER A 150 12.20 21.55 2.77
CA SER A 150 12.62 21.27 4.15
C SER A 150 12.78 22.55 4.97
N GLY A 151 12.96 22.46 6.30
CA GLY A 151 13.23 23.64 7.13
C GLY A 151 14.44 24.45 6.65
N ILE A 152 15.57 23.78 6.40
CA ILE A 152 16.77 24.41 5.84
C ILE A 152 16.51 24.92 4.41
N GLY A 153 15.86 24.11 3.56
CA GLY A 153 15.60 24.46 2.16
C GLY A 153 14.74 25.71 2.01
N THR A 154 13.63 25.78 2.73
CA THR A 154 12.68 26.91 2.70
C THR A 154 13.32 28.21 3.18
N PHE A 155 14.18 28.14 4.19
CA PHE A 155 14.97 29.29 4.64
C PHE A 155 16.03 29.68 3.59
N ALA A 156 16.78 28.70 3.07
CA ALA A 156 17.85 28.91 2.08
C ALA A 156 17.35 29.59 0.80
N ILE A 157 16.18 29.18 0.30
CA ILE A 157 15.54 29.80 -0.88
C ILE A 157 15.31 31.29 -0.63
N GLN A 158 14.64 31.64 0.46
CA GLN A 158 14.25 33.01 0.76
C GLN A 158 15.48 33.92 0.97
N ILE A 159 16.45 33.48 1.79
CA ILE A 159 17.63 34.30 2.08
C ILE A 159 18.53 34.46 0.84
N ALA A 160 18.77 33.39 0.07
CA ALA A 160 19.58 33.47 -1.14
C ALA A 160 18.91 34.40 -2.17
N LYS A 161 17.59 34.30 -2.34
CA LYS A 161 16.84 35.19 -3.21
C LYS A 161 16.91 36.65 -2.75
N SER A 162 16.80 36.90 -1.44
CA SER A 162 16.91 38.25 -0.87
C SER A 162 18.29 38.89 -1.09
N LYS A 163 19.35 38.07 -1.21
CA LYS A 163 20.73 38.50 -1.50
C LYS A 163 21.05 38.52 -3.00
N GLY A 164 20.07 38.30 -3.87
CA GLY A 164 20.19 38.46 -5.31
C GLY A 164 20.80 37.25 -6.04
N ALA A 165 20.79 36.06 -5.45
CA ALA A 165 21.15 34.83 -6.14
C ALA A 165 19.98 34.30 -7.00
N THR A 166 20.31 33.52 -8.03
CA THR A 166 19.34 32.73 -8.80
C THR A 166 19.22 31.35 -8.15
N VAL A 167 18.03 30.96 -7.72
CA VAL A 167 17.83 29.80 -6.83
C VAL A 167 17.15 28.64 -7.55
N PHE A 168 17.84 27.50 -7.60
CA PHE A 168 17.31 26.24 -8.11
C PHE A 168 17.03 25.28 -6.96
N VAL A 169 16.00 24.45 -7.09
CA VAL A 169 15.58 23.52 -6.02
C VAL A 169 15.27 22.14 -6.56
N THR A 170 15.53 21.12 -5.75
CA THR A 170 14.96 19.78 -5.98
C THR A 170 13.95 19.42 -4.90
N ALA A 171 12.78 18.91 -5.30
CA ALA A 171 11.79 18.33 -4.39
C ALA A 171 11.10 17.11 -5.02
N GLY A 172 10.36 16.35 -4.20
CA GLY A 172 9.87 15.01 -4.59
C GLY A 172 8.47 14.96 -5.20
N ASN A 173 7.79 16.10 -5.35
CA ASN A 173 6.48 16.21 -6.00
C ASN A 173 6.16 17.67 -6.39
N GLU A 174 5.16 17.85 -7.25
CA GLU A 174 4.76 19.16 -7.78
C GLU A 174 4.21 20.13 -6.73
N GLU A 175 3.51 19.65 -5.71
CA GLU A 175 2.98 20.50 -4.64
C GLU A 175 4.11 21.16 -3.84
N LYS A 176 5.14 20.37 -3.49
CA LYS A 176 6.36 20.87 -2.83
C LYS A 176 7.12 21.84 -3.73
N LEU A 177 7.17 21.60 -5.04
CA LEU A 177 7.82 22.50 -5.99
C LEU A 177 7.06 23.81 -6.16
N ALA A 178 5.73 23.78 -6.23
CA ALA A 178 4.89 24.97 -6.25
C ALA A 178 5.10 25.80 -4.98
N PHE A 179 5.20 25.15 -3.82
CA PHE A 179 5.55 25.81 -2.58
C PHE A 179 6.94 26.44 -2.62
N CYS A 180 7.98 25.73 -3.08
CA CYS A 180 9.33 26.30 -3.23
C CYS A 180 9.35 27.51 -4.19
N LYS A 181 8.59 27.44 -5.29
CA LYS A 181 8.44 28.55 -6.24
C LYS A 181 7.82 29.78 -5.57
N SER A 182 6.82 29.58 -4.70
CA SER A 182 6.21 30.68 -3.94
C SER A 182 7.18 31.35 -2.95
N LEU A 183 8.25 30.67 -2.55
CA LEU A 183 9.31 31.19 -1.68
C LEU A 183 10.42 31.92 -2.46
N GLY A 184 10.42 31.87 -3.80
CA GLY A 184 11.39 32.57 -4.64
C GLY A 184 12.34 31.67 -5.43
N ALA A 185 12.08 30.35 -5.52
CA ALA A 185 12.84 29.47 -6.42
C ALA A 185 12.58 29.84 -7.89
N ASP A 186 13.66 29.98 -8.66
CA ASP A 186 13.67 30.29 -10.09
C ASP A 186 13.49 29.04 -10.95
N LEU A 187 14.16 27.93 -10.58
CA LEU A 187 14.01 26.61 -11.21
C LEU A 187 13.58 25.56 -10.18
N CYS A 188 12.52 24.82 -10.51
CA CYS A 188 11.98 23.73 -9.72
C CYS A 188 12.16 22.40 -10.44
N ILE A 189 12.86 21.45 -9.82
CA ILE A 189 13.17 20.14 -10.41
C ILE A 189 12.55 19.02 -9.57
N ASN A 190 11.71 18.19 -10.19
CA ASN A 190 11.16 17.01 -9.56
C ASN A 190 12.15 15.85 -9.68
N TYR A 191 12.91 15.55 -8.63
CA TYR A 191 13.98 14.55 -8.68
C TYR A 191 13.46 13.11 -8.89
N LYS A 192 12.15 12.86 -8.77
CA LYS A 192 11.53 11.55 -9.05
C LYS A 192 11.26 11.34 -10.54
N THR A 193 11.18 12.41 -11.32
CA THR A 193 10.75 12.36 -12.74
C THR A 193 11.77 12.97 -13.69
N GLU A 194 12.70 13.77 -13.16
CA GLU A 194 13.70 14.49 -13.94
C GLU A 194 15.13 14.18 -13.45
N ASP A 195 16.09 14.17 -14.37
CA ASP A 195 17.51 14.21 -14.01
C ASP A 195 17.93 15.64 -13.70
N PHE A 196 18.15 15.95 -12.42
CA PHE A 196 18.54 17.29 -12.01
C PHE A 196 19.84 17.79 -12.66
N VAL A 197 20.78 16.90 -13.00
CA VAL A 197 22.05 17.32 -13.64
C VAL A 197 21.76 17.83 -15.06
N ALA A 198 20.88 17.14 -15.78
CA ALA A 198 20.46 17.55 -17.13
C ALA A 198 19.68 18.86 -17.09
N ARG A 199 18.71 18.98 -16.18
CA ARG A 199 17.87 20.19 -16.02
C ARG A 199 18.69 21.42 -15.62
N VAL A 200 19.63 21.25 -14.68
CA VAL A 200 20.55 22.33 -14.30
C VAL A 200 21.38 22.78 -15.50
N LYS A 201 21.92 21.85 -16.29
CA LYS A 201 22.70 22.19 -17.49
C LYS A 201 21.84 22.89 -18.54
N GLU A 202 20.62 22.44 -18.75
CA GLU A 202 19.70 23.07 -19.70
C GLU A 202 19.43 24.53 -19.33
N GLU A 203 19.08 24.80 -18.07
CA GLU A 203 18.78 26.15 -17.59
C GLU A 203 20.00 27.07 -17.62
N THR A 204 21.20 26.52 -17.43
CA THR A 204 22.46 27.30 -17.34
C THR A 204 23.24 27.33 -18.64
N GLY A 205 22.66 26.86 -19.75
CA GLY A 205 23.37 26.80 -21.04
C GLY A 205 24.60 25.88 -21.03
N GLY A 206 24.60 24.86 -20.17
CA GLY A 206 25.64 23.84 -20.03
C GLY A 206 26.67 24.09 -18.95
N MET A 207 26.65 25.27 -18.31
CA MET A 207 27.68 25.69 -17.34
C MET A 207 27.57 24.93 -16.01
N GLY A 208 26.36 24.78 -15.48
CA GLY A 208 26.12 24.30 -14.12
C GLY A 208 25.87 25.42 -13.12
N VAL A 209 25.75 25.09 -11.83
CA VAL A 209 25.52 26.04 -10.73
C VAL A 209 26.78 26.39 -9.95
N ASP A 210 26.84 27.58 -9.36
CA ASP A 210 28.02 28.08 -8.66
C ASP A 210 28.12 27.54 -7.22
N VAL A 211 26.98 27.40 -6.53
CA VAL A 211 26.92 26.85 -5.17
C VAL A 211 25.86 25.76 -5.06
N ILE A 212 26.16 24.67 -4.37
CA ILE A 212 25.21 23.61 -4.03
C ILE A 212 25.15 23.42 -2.52
N LEU A 213 23.95 23.40 -1.95
CA LEU A 213 23.68 22.97 -0.58
C LEU A 213 23.05 21.57 -0.60
N ASP A 214 23.79 20.58 -0.09
CA ASP A 214 23.44 19.16 -0.19
C ASP A 214 23.14 18.53 1.17
N CYS A 215 21.91 18.04 1.34
CA CYS A 215 21.49 17.25 2.51
C CYS A 215 21.48 15.73 2.27
N ILE A 216 21.81 15.29 1.04
CA ILE A 216 21.77 13.90 0.60
C ILE A 216 23.14 13.23 0.77
N GLY A 217 24.23 13.85 0.32
CA GLY A 217 25.58 13.30 0.51
C GLY A 217 25.93 12.22 -0.51
N ALA A 218 26.33 11.02 -0.07
CA ALA A 218 27.02 10.02 -0.90
C ALA A 218 26.32 9.69 -2.23
N ALA A 219 25.00 9.47 -2.21
CA ALA A 219 24.23 9.14 -3.42
C ALA A 219 24.24 10.26 -4.48
N TYR A 220 24.43 11.52 -4.09
CA TYR A 220 24.36 12.68 -4.99
C TYR A 220 25.75 13.25 -5.31
N LEU A 221 26.78 12.92 -4.54
CA LEU A 221 28.09 13.57 -4.62
C LEU A 221 28.63 13.72 -6.05
N GLN A 222 28.74 12.63 -6.82
CA GLN A 222 29.26 12.71 -8.19
C GLN A 222 28.36 13.56 -9.11
N ARG A 223 27.05 13.43 -8.98
CA ARG A 223 26.07 14.20 -9.78
C ARG A 223 26.14 15.69 -9.45
N ASN A 224 26.38 16.04 -8.19
CA ASN A 224 26.63 17.41 -7.76
C ASN A 224 27.92 17.97 -8.38
N LEU A 225 29.00 17.19 -8.43
CA LEU A 225 30.22 17.61 -9.14
C LEU A 225 29.97 17.85 -10.63
N ASP A 226 29.13 17.02 -11.25
CA ASP A 226 28.79 17.13 -12.67
C ASP A 226 27.87 18.32 -12.97
N SER A 227 27.10 18.79 -11.98
CA SER A 227 26.20 19.95 -12.07
C SER A 227 26.83 21.27 -11.62
N LEU A 228 28.03 21.27 -11.03
CA LEU A 228 28.74 22.49 -10.66
C LEU A 228 29.35 23.21 -11.88
N ASN A 229 29.36 24.54 -11.82
CA ASN A 229 30.06 25.44 -12.71
C ASN A 229 31.58 25.46 -12.42
N PHE A 230 32.35 26.15 -13.25
CA PHE A 230 33.74 26.51 -12.95
C PHE A 230 33.83 27.27 -11.61
N ASP A 231 34.81 26.92 -10.80
CA ASP A 231 35.01 27.42 -9.43
C ASP A 231 33.83 27.14 -8.49
N GLY A 232 32.98 26.18 -8.85
CA GLY A 232 31.78 25.81 -8.13
C GLY A 232 32.08 25.18 -6.76
N ARG A 233 31.19 25.43 -5.79
CA ARG A 233 31.36 25.08 -4.37
C ARG A 233 30.19 24.23 -3.89
N LEU A 234 30.49 23.01 -3.47
CA LEU A 234 29.52 22.09 -2.86
C LEU A 234 29.69 22.09 -1.34
N CYS A 235 28.61 22.38 -0.61
CA CYS A 235 28.54 22.23 0.83
C CYS A 235 27.61 21.08 1.21
N ILE A 236 28.16 20.05 1.86
CA ILE A 236 27.42 18.88 2.33
C ILE A 236 27.06 19.09 3.81
N ILE A 237 25.77 19.14 4.10
CA ILE A 237 25.18 19.35 5.43
C ILE A 237 24.44 18.11 5.97
N GLY A 238 24.26 17.08 5.15
CA GLY A 238 23.54 15.87 5.52
C GLY A 238 24.00 14.65 4.71
N LEU A 239 23.72 13.46 5.27
CA LEU A 239 24.18 12.17 4.73
C LEU A 239 23.00 11.21 4.50
N GLN A 240 21.82 11.73 4.12
CA GLN A 240 20.60 10.93 3.98
C GLN A 240 20.71 9.85 2.88
N GLY A 241 21.51 10.10 1.84
CA GLY A 241 21.87 9.17 0.79
C GLY A 241 23.17 8.40 1.05
N GLY A 242 23.63 8.35 2.30
CA GLY A 242 24.82 7.64 2.74
C GLY A 242 26.02 8.54 3.05
N ALA A 243 27.00 7.96 3.76
CA ALA A 243 28.20 8.65 4.22
C ALA A 243 29.45 8.41 3.35
N VAL A 244 29.44 7.38 2.48
CA VAL A 244 30.63 6.93 1.74
C VAL A 244 30.27 6.66 0.28
N THR A 245 31.07 7.16 -0.65
CA THR A 245 30.97 6.90 -2.09
C THR A 245 32.31 7.11 -2.78
N GLU A 246 32.41 6.65 -4.03
CA GLU A 246 33.56 6.89 -4.92
C GLU A 246 33.25 8.05 -5.87
N ILE A 247 34.28 8.86 -6.20
CA ILE A 247 34.16 9.98 -7.14
C ILE A 247 35.22 9.93 -8.23
N LYS A 248 34.90 10.53 -9.37
CA LYS A 248 35.82 10.74 -10.48
C LYS A 248 36.61 12.03 -10.25
N LEU A 249 37.88 11.91 -9.87
CA LEU A 249 38.73 13.08 -9.59
C LEU A 249 38.94 13.99 -10.81
N ASN A 250 38.85 13.44 -12.02
CA ASN A 250 38.95 14.23 -13.26
C ASN A 250 37.75 15.17 -13.48
N THR A 251 36.68 15.09 -12.70
CA THR A 251 35.61 16.11 -12.68
C THR A 251 36.02 17.34 -11.86
N LEU A 252 36.84 17.17 -10.80
CA LEU A 252 37.22 18.25 -9.89
C LEU A 252 38.25 19.19 -10.50
N PHE A 253 39.33 18.64 -11.07
CA PHE A 253 40.49 19.45 -11.50
C PHE A 253 40.19 20.46 -12.62
N PRO A 254 39.50 20.09 -13.72
CA PRO A 254 39.29 21.00 -14.84
C PRO A 254 38.39 22.20 -14.48
N LYS A 255 37.46 21.98 -13.55
CA LYS A 255 36.50 22.99 -13.10
C LYS A 255 36.93 23.72 -11.82
N ARG A 256 38.06 23.36 -11.19
CA ARG A 256 38.54 23.93 -9.92
C ARG A 256 37.50 23.89 -8.79
N LEU A 257 36.79 22.76 -8.70
CA LEU A 257 35.67 22.61 -7.77
C LEU A 257 36.15 22.54 -6.32
N THR A 258 35.32 23.06 -5.41
CA THR A 258 35.53 22.98 -3.96
C THR A 258 34.44 22.12 -3.34
N VAL A 259 34.83 21.12 -2.52
CA VAL A 259 33.89 20.29 -1.76
C VAL A 259 34.15 20.51 -0.27
N GLN A 260 33.11 20.88 0.47
CA GLN A 260 33.15 21.23 1.88
C GLN A 260 32.14 20.40 2.67
N GLY A 261 32.52 20.02 3.89
CA GLY A 261 31.60 19.56 4.93
C GLY A 261 31.87 20.33 6.21
N SER A 262 30.87 20.48 7.08
CA SER A 262 31.01 21.27 8.31
C SER A 262 30.91 20.43 9.59
N SER A 263 32.03 19.96 10.15
CA SER A 263 32.07 19.52 11.55
C SER A 263 33.34 20.08 12.22
N GLN A 264 33.25 20.50 13.50
CA GLN A 264 34.41 20.90 14.29
C GLN A 264 34.43 20.11 15.60
N HIS A 265 35.57 19.51 15.92
CA HIS A 265 35.90 19.05 17.27
C HIS A 265 37.11 19.85 17.77
N GLU A 266 37.15 20.06 19.09
CA GLU A 266 38.13 20.88 19.82
C GLU A 266 39.57 20.49 19.51
N GLU A 267 40.37 21.47 19.09
CA GLU A 267 41.71 21.85 19.60
C GLU A 267 42.60 22.56 18.57
N HIS A 268 42.29 22.51 17.27
CA HIS A 268 42.97 23.34 16.29
C HIS A 268 42.00 23.75 15.18
N ILE A 269 42.11 25.00 14.70
CA ILE A 269 41.51 25.44 13.44
C ILE A 269 42.17 24.58 12.34
N THR A 270 41.61 23.41 12.10
CA THR A 270 41.93 22.59 10.95
C THR A 270 40.81 22.84 9.98
N GLU A 271 40.97 23.87 9.14
CA GLU A 271 40.19 23.95 7.91
C GLU A 271 40.52 22.67 7.14
N HIS A 272 39.61 21.68 7.14
CA HIS A 272 39.73 20.52 6.27
C HIS A 272 39.39 20.94 4.83
N TYR A 273 40.26 21.74 4.26
CA TYR A 273 40.35 21.97 2.85
C TYR A 273 40.88 20.68 2.20
N ILE A 274 40.10 20.05 1.33
CA ILE A 274 40.72 19.40 0.16
C ILE A 274 41.04 20.54 -0.81
N VAL A 275 42.05 21.36 -0.50
CA VAL A 275 42.59 22.37 -1.41
C VAL A 275 43.93 21.85 -1.91
N TYR A 276 43.95 21.34 -3.14
CA TYR A 276 45.20 21.21 -3.88
C TYR A 276 45.59 22.61 -4.39
N LYS A 277 46.25 23.41 -3.53
CA LYS A 277 46.94 24.62 -3.97
C LYS A 277 48.35 24.21 -4.41
N TYR A 278 48.65 24.31 -5.70
CA TYR A 278 50.04 24.33 -6.16
C TYR A 278 50.48 25.80 -6.22
N SER A 279 51.44 26.18 -5.36
CA SER A 279 52.20 27.41 -5.56
C SER A 279 53.13 27.21 -6.76
N GLN A 280 53.21 28.22 -7.61
CA GLN A 280 54.10 28.26 -8.76
C GLN A 280 55.51 27.77 -8.41
N ALA A 281 55.98 26.73 -9.10
CA ALA A 281 57.39 26.38 -9.16
C ALA A 281 57.90 26.72 -10.57
N THR A 282 58.79 27.69 -10.59
CA THR A 282 59.53 28.24 -11.72
C THR A 282 60.31 27.16 -12.47
N TYR A 283 60.33 27.26 -13.79
CA TYR A 283 61.25 26.56 -14.70
C TYR A 283 62.72 26.75 -14.28
N ILE A 284 63.45 25.66 -14.05
CA ILE A 284 64.90 25.55 -14.32
C ILE A 284 65.16 24.13 -14.87
N SER A 285 65.86 24.08 -16.00
CA SER A 285 66.22 22.88 -16.75
C SER A 285 67.53 22.23 -16.27
N THR A 286 67.77 21.03 -16.81
CA THR A 286 69.05 20.35 -17.12
C THR A 286 69.92 19.85 -15.96
N ASP A 287 69.86 18.53 -15.67
CA ASP A 287 70.91 17.55 -16.05
C ASP A 287 70.54 16.10 -15.61
N ALA A 288 70.86 15.10 -16.45
CA ALA A 288 70.55 13.66 -16.33
C ALA A 288 71.51 12.91 -15.35
N PRO A 289 71.46 11.55 -15.10
CA PRO A 289 70.60 10.50 -15.68
C PRO A 289 70.05 9.40 -14.72
N THR A 290 69.02 8.69 -15.22
CA THR A 290 68.65 7.27 -14.97
C THR A 290 68.56 6.71 -13.54
N SER A 291 67.34 6.56 -13.03
CA SER A 291 66.81 5.26 -12.56
C SER A 291 65.30 5.38 -12.32
N HIS A 292 64.51 4.51 -12.97
CA HIS A 292 63.09 4.37 -12.68
C HIS A 292 62.92 3.64 -11.34
N GLN A 293 62.94 4.37 -10.23
CA GLN A 293 62.25 3.97 -9.01
C GLN A 293 60.94 4.74 -8.93
N ALA A 294 59.84 4.03 -9.13
CA ALA A 294 58.51 4.54 -8.84
C ALA A 294 58.47 4.93 -7.35
N PHE A 295 58.37 6.24 -7.08
CA PHE A 295 58.09 6.75 -5.75
C PHE A 295 56.73 6.20 -5.30
N ALA A 296 56.77 5.22 -4.40
CA ALA A 296 55.60 4.71 -3.72
C ALA A 296 55.06 5.81 -2.79
N PHE A 297 53.89 6.35 -3.12
CA PHE A 297 53.14 7.19 -2.18
C PHE A 297 52.75 6.35 -0.95
N PRO A 298 53.02 6.80 0.27
CA PRO A 298 52.64 6.05 1.47
C PRO A 298 51.12 5.99 1.56
N LYS A 299 50.57 4.78 1.69
CA LYS A 299 49.15 4.54 2.00
C LYS A 299 48.83 5.16 3.37
N LEU A 300 48.28 6.37 3.38
CA LEU A 300 47.69 7.00 4.56
C LEU A 300 46.47 6.17 5.02
N LYS A 301 46.57 5.55 6.19
CA LYS A 301 45.46 4.86 6.86
C LYS A 301 44.44 5.89 7.38
N HIS A 302 43.50 6.34 6.55
CA HIS A 302 42.42 7.27 6.90
C HIS A 302 41.20 6.63 7.60
N SER A 303 41.30 5.39 8.09
CA SER A 303 40.12 4.63 8.59
C SER A 303 39.57 5.07 9.95
N HIS A 304 40.29 5.88 10.73
CA HIS A 304 39.79 6.39 12.02
C HIS A 304 39.07 7.74 11.92
N ILE A 305 39.52 8.63 11.03
CA ILE A 305 38.95 9.99 10.91
C ILE A 305 37.58 9.95 10.22
N LEU A 306 37.39 9.05 9.25
CA LEU A 306 36.11 8.90 8.53
C LEU A 306 34.99 8.25 9.37
N LYS A 307 35.34 7.42 10.37
CA LYS A 307 34.33 6.78 11.24
C LYS A 307 33.66 7.77 12.20
N THR A 308 34.37 8.82 12.63
CA THR A 308 33.81 9.86 13.50
C THR A 308 32.99 10.87 12.71
N ALA A 309 33.43 11.22 11.49
CA ALA A 309 32.67 12.09 10.58
C ALA A 309 31.36 11.45 10.08
N ALA A 310 31.35 10.12 9.89
CA ALA A 310 30.15 9.38 9.46
C ALA A 310 29.03 9.35 10.52
N LYS A 311 29.36 9.49 11.82
CA LYS A 311 28.36 9.56 12.90
C LYS A 311 27.83 10.98 13.12
N ASN A 312 28.64 11.99 12.81
CA ASN A 312 28.38 13.37 13.16
C ASN A 312 28.24 14.26 11.92
N GLY A 313 27.23 13.96 11.08
CA GLY A 313 26.90 14.74 9.88
C GLY A 313 27.07 16.24 10.10
N ALA A 314 27.44 16.95 9.03
CA ALA A 314 27.87 18.33 9.11
C ALA A 314 26.86 19.24 9.86
N ALA A 315 27.18 19.62 11.10
CA ALA A 315 26.22 20.21 12.03
C ALA A 315 26.87 21.28 12.92
N LEU A 316 26.03 22.22 13.37
CA LEU A 316 26.42 23.25 14.35
C LEU A 316 26.58 22.69 15.76
N ARG A 317 25.88 21.60 16.08
CA ARG A 317 25.84 20.99 17.41
C ARG A 317 27.20 20.75 18.08
N PRO A 318 28.22 20.15 17.43
CA PRO A 318 29.52 19.88 18.06
C PRO A 318 30.44 21.09 18.19
N ARG A 319 30.07 22.26 17.63
CA ARG A 319 30.92 23.46 17.67
C ARG A 319 30.98 24.06 19.07
N ASN A 320 32.13 24.63 19.42
CA ASN A 320 32.32 25.30 20.70
C ASN A 320 31.48 26.59 20.81
N PRO A 321 31.25 27.11 22.04
CA PRO A 321 30.43 28.30 22.25
C PRO A 321 30.89 29.56 21.49
N GLU A 322 32.20 29.77 21.38
CA GLU A 322 32.78 30.95 20.69
C GLU A 322 32.46 30.93 19.19
N ASN A 323 32.61 29.78 18.52
CA ASN A 323 32.29 29.65 17.11
C ASN A 323 30.79 29.85 16.87
N LYS A 324 29.94 29.29 17.73
CA LYS A 324 28.48 29.51 17.66
C LYS A 324 28.14 30.98 17.83
N ALA A 325 28.79 31.67 18.78
CA ALA A 325 28.57 33.10 19.00
C ALA A 325 28.94 33.95 17.78
N MET A 326 30.04 33.62 17.10
CA MET A 326 30.41 34.27 15.84
C MET A 326 29.34 34.08 14.76
N VAL A 327 28.84 32.86 14.58
CA VAL A 327 27.79 32.58 13.57
C VAL A 327 26.49 33.29 13.94
N VAL A 328 26.10 33.26 15.21
CA VAL A 328 24.92 33.94 15.74
C VAL A 328 24.97 35.44 15.49
N ASN A 329 26.12 36.08 15.77
CA ASN A 329 26.31 37.52 15.50
C ASN A 329 26.19 37.85 14.00
N GLU A 330 26.79 37.02 13.13
CA GLU A 330 26.67 37.20 11.69
C GLU A 330 25.23 37.00 11.18
N VAL A 331 24.48 36.07 11.78
CA VAL A 331 23.05 35.87 11.49
C VAL A 331 22.23 37.09 11.94
N GLU A 332 22.40 37.56 13.18
CA GLU A 332 21.71 38.76 13.66
C GLU A 332 21.96 39.95 12.73
N LYS A 333 23.20 40.17 12.36
CA LYS A 333 23.59 41.31 11.52
C LYS A 333 23.02 41.26 10.10
N ASN A 334 22.96 40.07 9.49
CA ASN A 334 22.70 39.97 8.05
C ASN A 334 21.36 39.34 7.67
N VAL A 335 20.74 38.57 8.58
CA VAL A 335 19.48 37.86 8.35
C VAL A 335 18.31 38.58 9.00
N TRP A 336 18.42 39.01 10.26
CA TRP A 336 17.29 39.64 10.97
C TRP A 336 16.72 40.86 10.23
N PRO A 337 17.52 41.75 9.62
CA PRO A 337 16.99 42.85 8.82
C PRO A 337 16.11 42.38 7.65
N GLU A 338 16.42 41.24 7.02
CA GLU A 338 15.61 40.69 5.93
C GLU A 338 14.29 40.08 6.44
N ILE A 339 14.29 39.54 7.67
CA ILE A 339 13.08 39.06 8.34
C ILE A 339 12.17 40.24 8.69
N VAL A 340 12.73 41.29 9.30
CA VAL A 340 11.98 42.52 9.64
C VAL A 340 11.45 43.20 8.37
N ALA A 341 12.19 43.16 7.26
CA ALA A 341 11.74 43.64 5.96
C ALA A 341 10.69 42.74 5.29
N GLY A 342 10.35 41.59 5.87
CA GLY A 342 9.36 40.64 5.37
C GLY A 342 9.80 39.83 4.15
N LYS A 343 11.09 39.88 3.77
CA LYS A 343 11.67 39.13 2.65
C LYS A 343 11.98 37.68 3.01
N VAL A 344 12.24 37.42 4.28
CA VAL A 344 12.41 36.07 4.84
C VAL A 344 11.37 35.88 5.93
N LYS A 345 10.62 34.78 5.88
CA LYS A 345 9.60 34.44 6.87
C LYS A 345 9.88 33.07 7.48
N PRO A 346 9.68 32.91 8.81
CA PRO A 346 9.68 31.60 9.43
C PRO A 346 8.55 30.74 8.86
N ILE A 347 8.85 29.49 8.52
CA ILE A 347 7.87 28.53 7.99
C ILE A 347 7.55 27.50 9.06
N ILE A 348 6.33 27.55 9.59
CA ILE A 348 5.83 26.61 10.59
C ILE A 348 4.77 25.71 9.95
N TYR A 349 5.06 24.42 9.88
CA TYR A 349 4.11 23.44 9.35
C TYR A 349 3.01 23.11 10.37
N LYS A 350 3.41 22.78 11.61
CA LYS A 350 2.50 22.41 12.69
C LYS A 350 3.18 22.66 14.04
N SER A 351 2.38 22.96 15.06
CA SER A 351 2.83 23.10 16.45
C SER A 351 2.15 22.06 17.34
N PHE A 352 2.87 21.61 18.37
CA PHE A 352 2.42 20.62 19.34
C PHE A 352 2.71 21.12 20.76
N PRO A 353 1.88 20.77 21.76
CA PRO A 353 2.28 20.87 23.16
C PRO A 353 3.56 20.03 23.42
N LEU A 354 4.42 20.47 24.33
CA LEU A 354 5.66 19.74 24.64
C LEU A 354 5.39 18.29 25.09
N SER A 355 4.28 18.05 25.80
CA SER A 355 3.83 16.70 26.19
C SER A 355 3.55 15.76 25.01
N GLU A 356 3.38 16.30 23.80
CA GLU A 356 3.13 15.56 22.57
C GLU A 356 4.38 15.51 21.66
N ALA A 357 5.59 15.69 22.22
CA ALA A 357 6.84 15.60 21.46
C ALA A 357 6.97 14.27 20.68
N GLY A 358 6.46 13.16 21.24
CA GLY A 358 6.35 11.87 20.54
C GLY A 358 5.53 11.96 19.25
N GLU A 359 4.38 12.63 19.26
CA GLU A 359 3.53 12.80 18.07
C GLU A 359 4.15 13.73 17.04
N ALA A 360 4.87 14.77 17.48
CA ALA A 360 5.65 15.62 16.58
C ALA A 360 6.75 14.84 15.86
N HIS A 361 7.48 13.99 16.60
CA HIS A 361 8.49 13.09 16.01
C HIS A 361 7.86 12.08 15.05
N LYS A 362 6.71 11.49 15.40
CA LYS A 362 5.98 10.57 14.51
C LYS A 362 5.65 11.22 13.18
N LEU A 363 5.11 12.45 13.21
CA LEU A 363 4.74 13.20 12.01
C LEU A 363 5.95 13.47 11.09
N MET A 364 7.12 13.75 11.66
CA MET A 364 8.36 13.95 10.87
C MET A 364 8.88 12.65 10.23
N GLU A 365 8.47 11.49 10.75
CA GLU A 365 8.94 10.16 10.32
C GLU A 365 7.83 9.33 9.67
N MET A 366 6.87 10.00 9.05
CA MET A 366 5.86 9.34 8.23
C MET A 366 6.42 9.05 6.83
N MET A 367 6.03 7.90 6.29
CA MET A 367 6.27 7.48 4.91
C MET A 367 4.93 7.15 4.25
N LYS A 368 4.89 7.09 2.91
CA LYS A 368 3.70 6.59 2.21
C LYS A 368 3.74 5.08 2.06
N ALA A 369 2.61 4.43 2.30
CA ALA A 369 2.39 3.02 2.00
C ALA A 369 0.97 2.78 1.50
N VAL A 370 0.78 1.72 0.71
CA VAL A 370 -0.55 1.24 0.35
C VAL A 370 -1.07 0.39 1.50
N VAL A 371 -2.20 0.79 2.07
CA VAL A 371 -2.85 0.10 3.18
C VAL A 371 -4.10 -0.59 2.65
N ILE A 372 -4.31 -1.85 3.07
CA ILE A 372 -5.58 -2.56 2.87
C ILE A 372 -6.51 -2.14 4.01
N THR A 373 -7.50 -1.27 3.74
CA THR A 373 -8.38 -0.74 4.79
C THR A 373 -9.36 -1.78 5.33
N SER A 374 -9.73 -2.75 4.51
CA SER A 374 -10.60 -3.88 4.84
C SER A 374 -10.48 -4.95 3.76
N PRO A 375 -10.80 -6.22 4.03
CA PRO A 375 -10.90 -7.23 2.99
C PRO A 375 -11.90 -6.84 1.90
N GLY A 376 -11.52 -6.87 0.63
CA GLY A 376 -12.45 -6.54 -0.46
C GLY A 376 -11.85 -6.34 -1.85
N ASP A 377 -12.61 -5.62 -2.66
CA ASP A 377 -12.28 -5.20 -4.03
C ASP A 377 -11.12 -4.17 -4.05
N PRO A 378 -10.48 -3.92 -5.21
CA PRO A 378 -9.30 -3.06 -5.32
C PRO A 378 -9.37 -1.69 -4.63
N GLU A 379 -10.55 -1.11 -4.47
CA GLU A 379 -10.81 0.21 -3.86
C GLU A 379 -10.40 0.29 -2.38
N VAL A 380 -10.20 -0.85 -1.72
CA VAL A 380 -9.69 -0.92 -0.34
C VAL A 380 -8.19 -0.65 -0.24
N LEU A 381 -7.47 -0.59 -1.38
CA LEU A 381 -6.06 -0.23 -1.43
C LEU A 381 -5.92 1.30 -1.45
N GLN A 382 -5.48 1.87 -0.33
CA GLN A 382 -5.34 3.31 -0.18
C GLN A 382 -3.90 3.70 0.13
N LEU A 383 -3.39 4.70 -0.60
CA LEU A 383 -2.12 5.32 -0.27
C LEU A 383 -2.31 6.21 0.98
N GLN A 384 -1.66 5.85 2.08
CA GLN A 384 -1.75 6.56 3.35
C GLN A 384 -0.36 6.91 3.87
N GLU A 385 -0.29 7.94 4.71
CA GLU A 385 0.89 8.20 5.52
C GLU A 385 0.90 7.24 6.72
N VAL A 386 2.01 6.54 6.91
CA VAL A 386 2.24 5.54 7.96
C VAL A 386 3.61 5.74 8.57
N GLN A 387 3.88 5.17 9.75
CA GLN A 387 5.20 5.26 10.37
C GLN A 387 6.26 4.52 9.53
N GLU A 388 7.47 5.09 9.40
CA GLU A 388 8.63 4.36 8.89
C GLU A 388 8.85 3.06 9.70
N PRO A 389 9.24 1.94 9.04
CA PRO A 389 9.50 0.70 9.75
C PRO A 389 10.77 0.80 10.58
N GLU A 390 10.74 0.19 11.76
CA GLU A 390 11.95 0.02 12.59
C GLU A 390 12.82 -1.11 12.02
N ILE A 391 14.13 -0.90 12.04
CA ILE A 391 15.13 -1.86 11.56
C ILE A 391 15.68 -2.64 12.76
N LYS A 392 15.74 -3.97 12.67
CA LYS A 392 16.42 -4.82 13.66
C LYS A 392 17.89 -5.03 13.32
N ASP A 393 18.65 -5.56 14.29
CA ASP A 393 20.10 -5.75 14.17
C ASP A 393 20.51 -6.65 12.98
N ASP A 394 19.65 -7.57 12.56
CA ASP A 394 19.87 -8.52 11.44
C ASP A 394 19.18 -8.11 10.13
N GLU A 395 18.58 -6.93 10.09
CA GLU A 395 17.82 -6.42 8.95
C GLU A 395 18.56 -5.30 8.21
N VAL A 396 18.12 -5.03 6.98
CA VAL A 396 18.46 -3.82 6.23
C VAL A 396 17.18 -3.02 6.00
N LEU A 397 17.29 -1.71 6.01
CA LEU A 397 16.20 -0.82 5.59
C LEU A 397 16.43 -0.45 4.12
N ILE A 398 15.51 -0.89 3.25
CA ILE A 398 15.54 -0.59 1.83
C ILE A 398 14.61 0.58 1.56
N LYS A 399 15.15 1.65 0.95
CA LYS A 399 14.34 2.67 0.29
C LYS A 399 13.87 2.11 -1.05
N THR A 400 12.59 1.77 -1.12
CA THR A 400 12.00 1.11 -2.28
C THR A 400 12.03 2.02 -3.50
N GLU A 401 12.45 1.51 -4.65
CA GLU A 401 12.32 2.13 -5.97
C GLU A 401 11.06 1.60 -6.67
N ALA A 402 10.90 0.28 -6.65
CA ALA A 402 9.77 -0.42 -7.24
C ALA A 402 9.45 -1.70 -6.45
N ALA A 403 8.18 -2.09 -6.49
CA ALA A 403 7.68 -3.39 -6.04
C ALA A 403 7.00 -4.10 -7.21
N ALA A 404 6.80 -5.41 -7.13
CA ALA A 404 6.03 -6.14 -8.14
C ALA A 404 4.76 -6.75 -7.55
N LEU A 405 3.69 -6.67 -8.34
CA LEU A 405 2.38 -7.22 -8.00
C LEU A 405 2.38 -8.73 -8.20
N ASN A 406 1.96 -9.44 -7.16
CA ASN A 406 1.83 -10.89 -7.13
C ASN A 406 0.39 -11.31 -6.81
N ARG A 407 0.01 -12.54 -7.20
CA ARG A 407 -1.32 -13.08 -6.91
C ARG A 407 -1.59 -13.19 -5.40
N GLY A 408 -0.53 -13.39 -4.61
CA GLY A 408 -0.59 -13.36 -3.15
C GLY A 408 -1.05 -12.01 -2.58
N ASP A 409 -0.73 -10.89 -3.24
CA ASP A 409 -1.17 -9.55 -2.82
C ASP A 409 -2.69 -9.38 -3.00
N ILE A 410 -3.25 -9.94 -4.08
CA ILE A 410 -4.71 -9.97 -4.31
C ILE A 410 -5.39 -10.81 -3.22
N TYR A 411 -4.85 -12.00 -2.91
CA TYR A 411 -5.45 -12.84 -1.86
C TYR A 411 -5.29 -12.22 -0.46
N GLN A 412 -4.21 -11.50 -0.19
CA GLN A 412 -4.07 -10.72 1.04
C GLN A 412 -5.13 -9.62 1.10
N ARG A 413 -5.30 -8.85 0.03
CA ARG A 413 -6.33 -7.80 -0.09
C ARG A 413 -7.74 -8.35 0.11
N GLN A 414 -8.02 -9.55 -0.40
CA GLN A 414 -9.32 -10.22 -0.25
C GLN A 414 -9.51 -10.89 1.13
N GLY A 415 -8.47 -10.94 1.97
CA GLY A 415 -8.51 -11.53 3.31
C GLY A 415 -8.27 -13.04 3.37
N PHE A 416 -7.87 -13.67 2.26
CA PHE A 416 -7.60 -15.12 2.18
C PHE A 416 -6.13 -15.51 2.42
N TYR A 417 -5.21 -14.53 2.44
CA TYR A 417 -3.78 -14.78 2.56
C TYR A 417 -3.11 -13.80 3.54
N PRO A 418 -3.39 -13.92 4.85
CA PRO A 418 -2.85 -13.00 5.84
C PRO A 418 -1.31 -13.07 5.92
N PRO A 419 -0.65 -11.95 6.26
CA PRO A 419 0.78 -11.95 6.56
C PRO A 419 1.11 -12.86 7.75
N PRO A 420 2.29 -13.51 7.77
CA PRO A 420 2.80 -14.18 8.97
C PRO A 420 2.90 -13.22 10.16
N GLU A 421 2.86 -13.77 11.38
CA GLU A 421 3.06 -12.98 12.59
C GLU A 421 4.42 -12.23 12.55
N GLY A 422 4.41 -10.96 12.94
CA GLY A 422 5.58 -10.08 12.91
C GLY A 422 5.94 -9.50 11.52
N ALA A 423 5.33 -9.97 10.43
CA ALA A 423 5.52 -9.36 9.11
C ALA A 423 4.64 -8.10 8.94
N SER A 424 5.05 -7.21 8.04
CA SER A 424 4.24 -6.02 7.70
C SER A 424 2.86 -6.40 7.20
N THR A 425 1.85 -5.66 7.65
CA THR A 425 0.46 -5.81 7.19
C THR A 425 0.22 -5.19 5.81
N PHE A 426 1.14 -4.35 5.34
CA PHE A 426 1.07 -3.78 4.00
C PHE A 426 1.37 -4.87 2.95
N PRO A 427 0.70 -4.85 1.77
CA PRO A 427 0.96 -5.79 0.69
C PRO A 427 2.34 -5.58 0.05
N GLY A 428 2.73 -6.48 -0.86
CA GLY A 428 3.99 -6.48 -1.58
C GLY A 428 4.94 -7.57 -1.10
N LEU A 429 5.14 -8.59 -1.93
CA LEU A 429 5.98 -9.77 -1.65
C LEU A 429 7.42 -9.65 -2.18
N GLU A 430 7.73 -8.59 -2.90
CA GLU A 430 9.08 -8.32 -3.40
C GLU A 430 9.27 -6.83 -3.66
N CYS A 431 10.53 -6.39 -3.62
CA CYS A 431 10.90 -5.03 -3.99
C CYS A 431 12.31 -4.95 -4.57
N SER A 432 12.63 -3.77 -5.11
CA SER A 432 13.98 -3.31 -5.41
C SER A 432 14.18 -1.91 -4.85
N GLY A 433 15.42 -1.56 -4.55
CA GLY A 433 15.72 -0.25 -4.00
C GLY A 433 17.18 -0.06 -3.62
N ILE A 434 17.42 0.93 -2.78
CA ILE A 434 18.74 1.28 -2.26
C ILE A 434 18.72 1.09 -0.74
N ILE A 435 19.75 0.44 -0.20
CA ILE A 435 19.89 0.29 1.25
C ILE A 435 20.13 1.66 1.88
N GLU A 436 19.26 2.06 2.79
CA GLU A 436 19.32 3.33 3.53
C GLU A 436 19.95 3.15 4.93
N ALA A 437 19.72 2.00 5.56
CA ALA A 437 20.34 1.64 6.83
C ALA A 437 20.60 0.13 6.92
N VAL A 438 21.55 -0.26 7.77
CA VAL A 438 21.92 -1.66 8.05
C VAL A 438 21.93 -1.87 9.56
N GLY A 439 21.39 -3.00 10.02
CA GLY A 439 21.45 -3.41 11.42
C GLY A 439 22.87 -3.76 11.84
N GLU A 440 23.14 -3.75 13.15
CA GLU A 440 24.48 -3.91 13.71
C GLU A 440 25.15 -5.25 13.35
N ASN A 441 24.36 -6.31 13.16
CA ASN A 441 24.84 -7.65 12.83
C ASN A 441 24.96 -7.90 11.32
N VAL A 442 24.64 -6.92 10.48
CA VAL A 442 24.70 -7.06 9.01
C VAL A 442 26.09 -6.70 8.50
N SER A 443 26.81 -7.70 7.98
CA SER A 443 28.17 -7.53 7.44
C SER A 443 28.26 -7.55 5.92
N ARG A 444 27.31 -8.20 5.24
CA ARG A 444 27.32 -8.37 3.77
C ARG A 444 26.98 -7.08 3.02
N TRP A 445 26.10 -6.27 3.59
CA TRP A 445 25.46 -5.13 2.93
C TRP A 445 25.94 -3.81 3.50
N LYS A 446 25.93 -2.75 2.68
CA LYS A 446 26.22 -1.37 3.10
C LYS A 446 25.17 -0.39 2.58
N VAL A 447 25.04 0.72 3.29
CA VAL A 447 24.23 1.87 2.83
C VAL A 447 24.69 2.30 1.44
N GLY A 448 23.73 2.54 0.55
CA GLY A 448 23.95 2.89 -0.85
C GLY A 448 23.96 1.70 -1.83
N ASP A 449 23.98 0.45 -1.35
CA ASP A 449 23.91 -0.72 -2.22
C ASP A 449 22.55 -0.80 -2.94
N LYS A 450 22.58 -1.10 -4.24
CA LYS A 450 21.38 -1.37 -5.05
C LYS A 450 21.01 -2.84 -4.95
N VAL A 451 19.81 -3.12 -4.46
CA VAL A 451 19.36 -4.47 -4.12
C VAL A 451 17.94 -4.74 -4.58
N CYS A 452 17.58 -6.02 -4.66
CA CYS A 452 16.20 -6.50 -4.69
C CYS A 452 15.99 -7.54 -3.58
N ALA A 453 14.77 -7.70 -3.10
CA ALA A 453 14.50 -8.52 -1.93
C ALA A 453 13.21 -9.34 -2.06
N LEU A 454 13.27 -10.56 -1.53
CA LEU A 454 12.09 -11.37 -1.26
C LEU A 454 11.48 -10.92 0.07
N LEU A 455 10.16 -10.70 0.12
CA LEU A 455 9.48 -10.14 1.28
C LEU A 455 8.35 -11.05 1.77
N SER A 456 7.89 -10.78 2.99
CA SER A 456 6.67 -11.40 3.56
C SER A 456 5.49 -10.44 3.62
N GLY A 457 5.63 -9.25 3.04
CA GLY A 457 4.77 -8.07 3.16
C GLY A 457 5.62 -6.79 3.21
N GLY A 458 5.01 -5.64 2.97
CA GLY A 458 5.67 -4.33 3.10
C GLY A 458 6.25 -3.75 1.81
N GLY A 459 6.24 -4.48 0.70
CA GLY A 459 6.81 -3.99 -0.56
C GLY A 459 6.09 -2.75 -1.12
N TYR A 460 4.81 -2.56 -0.83
CA TYR A 460 4.03 -1.40 -1.29
C TYR A 460 4.20 -0.20 -0.34
N ALA A 461 5.44 0.14 -0.01
CA ALA A 461 5.79 1.24 0.87
C ALA A 461 7.03 1.96 0.39
N GLU A 462 7.21 3.20 0.84
CA GLU A 462 8.42 3.98 0.52
C GLU A 462 9.69 3.37 1.09
N LYS A 463 9.57 2.64 2.20
CA LYS A 463 10.67 1.91 2.84
C LYS A 463 10.18 0.57 3.39
N VAL A 464 11.06 -0.42 3.39
CA VAL A 464 10.79 -1.74 3.97
C VAL A 464 12.02 -2.27 4.72
N ALA A 465 11.81 -2.76 5.94
CA ALA A 465 12.81 -3.48 6.70
C ALA A 465 12.82 -4.96 6.28
N VAL A 466 13.99 -5.51 5.98
CA VAL A 466 14.15 -6.83 5.39
C VAL A 466 15.28 -7.60 6.09
N PRO A 467 15.06 -8.86 6.52
CA PRO A 467 16.14 -9.71 7.01
C PRO A 467 17.25 -9.82 5.97
N ALA A 468 18.51 -9.59 6.38
CA ALA A 468 19.63 -9.44 5.45
C ALA A 468 19.86 -10.66 4.52
N GLY A 469 19.44 -11.86 4.95
CA GLY A 469 19.49 -13.08 4.15
C GLY A 469 18.49 -13.15 3.00
N GLN A 470 17.45 -12.31 2.99
CA GLN A 470 16.42 -12.26 1.94
C GLN A 470 16.72 -11.26 0.82
N VAL A 471 17.88 -10.61 0.90
CA VAL A 471 18.33 -9.55 -0.02
C VAL A 471 19.26 -10.14 -1.08
N LEU A 472 19.13 -9.66 -2.30
CA LEU A 472 19.89 -10.04 -3.49
C LEU A 472 20.51 -8.80 -4.13
N PRO A 473 21.72 -8.90 -4.71
CA PRO A 473 22.27 -7.80 -5.49
C PRO A 473 21.46 -7.63 -6.79
N VAL A 474 21.32 -6.41 -7.29
CA VAL A 474 20.74 -6.20 -8.63
C VAL A 474 21.67 -6.81 -9.69
N PRO A 475 21.18 -7.74 -10.56
CA PRO A 475 22.01 -8.31 -11.62
C PRO A 475 22.54 -7.23 -12.58
N SER A 476 23.80 -7.36 -13.01
CA SER A 476 24.37 -6.47 -14.02
C SER A 476 23.53 -6.51 -15.31
N GLY A 477 23.19 -5.34 -15.85
CA GLY A 477 22.38 -5.22 -17.07
C GLY A 477 20.87 -5.20 -16.85
N VAL A 478 20.40 -5.32 -15.61
CA VAL A 478 18.99 -5.16 -15.23
C VAL A 478 18.80 -3.80 -14.57
N SER A 479 17.74 -3.07 -14.96
CA SER A 479 17.41 -1.79 -14.33
C SER A 479 16.96 -2.02 -12.88
N LEU A 480 17.11 -1.01 -12.00
CA LEU A 480 16.68 -1.16 -10.61
C LEU A 480 15.18 -1.50 -10.53
N SER A 481 14.34 -0.78 -11.29
CA SER A 481 12.89 -1.05 -11.35
C SER A 481 12.54 -2.46 -11.84
N ASP A 482 13.25 -2.99 -12.84
CA ASP A 482 12.98 -4.35 -13.36
C ASP A 482 13.50 -5.43 -12.43
N ALA A 483 14.50 -5.14 -11.60
CA ALA A 483 14.97 -6.08 -10.59
C ALA A 483 13.89 -6.38 -9.54
N ALA A 484 12.89 -5.51 -9.36
CA ALA A 484 11.77 -5.75 -8.45
C ALA A 484 10.92 -6.96 -8.85
N SER A 485 10.93 -7.38 -10.12
CA SER A 485 10.11 -8.49 -10.63
C SER A 485 10.81 -9.85 -10.62
N LEU A 486 11.95 -9.97 -9.92
CA LEU A 486 12.78 -11.18 -9.92
C LEU A 486 12.63 -12.01 -8.63
N PRO A 487 12.67 -11.44 -7.41
CA PRO A 487 12.78 -12.23 -6.19
C PRO A 487 11.69 -13.31 -6.01
N GLU A 488 10.41 -12.96 -6.09
CA GLU A 488 9.30 -13.87 -5.81
C GLU A 488 9.26 -15.01 -6.85
N VAL A 489 9.35 -14.66 -8.14
CA VAL A 489 9.32 -15.65 -9.23
C VAL A 489 10.55 -16.56 -9.20
N ALA A 490 11.74 -16.01 -8.97
CA ALA A 490 12.98 -16.79 -8.94
C ALA A 490 13.02 -17.73 -7.74
N CYS A 491 12.68 -17.24 -6.55
CA CYS A 491 12.64 -18.05 -5.33
C CYS A 491 11.57 -19.14 -5.40
N THR A 492 10.39 -18.82 -5.95
CA THR A 492 9.32 -19.80 -6.13
C THR A 492 9.75 -20.90 -7.10
N VAL A 493 10.20 -20.54 -8.30
CA VAL A 493 10.57 -21.55 -9.31
C VAL A 493 11.75 -22.38 -8.84
N TRP A 494 12.80 -21.75 -8.28
CA TRP A 494 13.99 -22.48 -7.85
C TRP A 494 13.70 -23.46 -6.72
N SER A 495 13.02 -22.99 -5.67
CA SER A 495 12.71 -23.84 -4.51
C SER A 495 11.71 -24.95 -4.79
N THR A 496 10.89 -24.84 -5.84
CA THR A 496 9.89 -25.85 -6.20
C THR A 496 10.42 -26.80 -7.26
N VAL A 497 10.64 -26.31 -8.48
CA VAL A 497 11.00 -27.12 -9.65
C VAL A 497 12.37 -27.77 -9.52
N PHE A 498 13.38 -27.03 -9.03
CA PHE A 498 14.76 -27.52 -8.99
C PHE A 498 15.14 -28.13 -7.66
N THR A 499 14.77 -27.51 -6.53
CA THR A 499 15.14 -28.06 -5.21
C THR A 499 14.26 -29.25 -4.82
N MET A 500 12.94 -29.11 -4.90
CA MET A 500 12.01 -30.11 -4.36
C MET A 500 11.61 -31.17 -5.37
N SER A 501 11.32 -30.77 -6.62
CA SER A 501 11.00 -31.70 -7.71
C SER A 501 12.24 -32.21 -8.44
N ARG A 502 13.43 -31.63 -8.19
CA ARG A 502 14.70 -32.09 -8.75
C ARG A 502 14.66 -32.29 -10.27
N LEU A 503 14.14 -31.29 -10.99
CA LEU A 503 14.13 -31.32 -12.45
C LEU A 503 15.56 -31.45 -13.00
N CYS A 504 15.80 -32.45 -13.83
CA CYS A 504 17.08 -32.74 -14.45
C CYS A 504 17.12 -32.33 -15.93
N PRO A 505 18.31 -32.06 -16.50
CA PRO A 505 18.46 -31.88 -17.95
C PRO A 505 17.90 -33.09 -18.71
N GLY A 506 17.18 -32.84 -19.80
CA GLY A 506 16.50 -33.86 -20.61
C GLY A 506 15.11 -34.26 -20.13
N GLU A 507 14.72 -33.93 -18.89
CA GLU A 507 13.36 -34.13 -18.40
C GLU A 507 12.38 -33.11 -19.00
N THR A 508 11.09 -33.46 -18.99
CA THR A 508 10.00 -32.62 -19.48
C THR A 508 9.23 -31.97 -18.32
N LEU A 509 9.11 -30.63 -18.37
CA LEU A 509 8.37 -29.81 -17.42
C LEU A 509 7.10 -29.26 -18.09
N LEU A 510 5.92 -29.52 -17.50
CA LEU A 510 4.67 -28.84 -17.86
C LEU A 510 4.39 -27.70 -16.87
N ILE A 511 4.11 -26.51 -17.41
CA ILE A 511 3.82 -25.30 -16.63
C ILE A 511 2.39 -24.85 -16.93
N HIS A 512 1.53 -24.83 -15.92
CA HIS A 512 0.23 -24.20 -16.06
C HIS A 512 0.32 -22.68 -15.89
N GLY A 513 -0.43 -21.95 -16.72
CA GLY A 513 -0.37 -20.49 -16.72
C GLY A 513 0.98 -19.98 -17.23
N GLY A 514 1.41 -20.45 -18.40
CA GLY A 514 2.75 -20.16 -18.95
C GLY A 514 3.10 -18.67 -19.08
N CYS A 515 2.10 -17.82 -19.34
CA CYS A 515 2.29 -16.36 -19.40
C CYS A 515 2.28 -15.64 -18.04
N SER A 516 2.03 -16.35 -16.93
CA SER A 516 2.15 -15.74 -15.59
C SER A 516 3.59 -15.36 -15.26
N GLY A 517 3.80 -14.59 -14.19
CA GLY A 517 5.16 -14.26 -13.76
C GLY A 517 6.02 -15.47 -13.46
N ILE A 518 5.47 -16.41 -12.68
CA ILE A 518 6.12 -17.69 -12.41
C ILE A 518 6.34 -18.47 -13.70
N GLY A 519 5.33 -18.51 -14.59
CA GLY A 519 5.41 -19.28 -15.84
C GLY A 519 6.49 -18.77 -16.78
N THR A 520 6.51 -17.47 -17.06
CA THR A 520 7.50 -16.84 -17.95
C THR A 520 8.92 -16.98 -17.43
N PHE A 521 9.11 -16.94 -16.11
CA PHE A 521 10.39 -17.21 -15.49
C PHE A 521 10.78 -18.69 -15.59
N ALA A 522 9.85 -19.60 -15.26
CA ALA A 522 10.05 -21.04 -15.28
C ALA A 522 10.42 -21.56 -16.66
N ILE A 523 9.80 -21.07 -17.73
CA ILE A 523 10.15 -21.41 -19.11
C ILE A 523 11.64 -21.14 -19.35
N GLN A 524 12.07 -19.90 -19.15
CA GLN A 524 13.43 -19.48 -19.47
C GLN A 524 14.48 -20.25 -18.68
N ILE A 525 14.30 -20.40 -17.35
CA ILE A 525 15.30 -21.07 -16.52
C ILE A 525 15.32 -22.60 -16.76
N ALA A 526 14.18 -23.23 -17.02
CA ALA A 526 14.13 -24.66 -17.34
C ALA A 526 14.80 -24.94 -18.69
N LYS A 527 14.58 -24.09 -19.71
CA LYS A 527 15.29 -24.17 -20.99
C LYS A 527 16.79 -23.96 -20.82
N PHE A 528 17.20 -22.99 -20.02
CA PHE A 528 18.62 -22.76 -19.71
C PHE A 528 19.28 -23.98 -19.03
N LYS A 529 18.53 -24.74 -18.24
CA LYS A 529 19.00 -25.97 -17.59
C LYS A 529 18.83 -27.24 -18.45
N GLY A 530 18.39 -27.11 -19.70
CA GLY A 530 18.31 -28.21 -20.65
C GLY A 530 17.08 -29.11 -20.53
N ALA A 531 15.98 -28.62 -19.93
CA ALA A 531 14.71 -29.34 -19.92
C ALA A 531 13.90 -29.09 -21.21
N LYS A 532 12.98 -30.01 -21.52
CA LYS A 532 11.88 -29.78 -22.48
C LYS A 532 10.73 -29.11 -21.72
N VAL A 533 10.13 -28.04 -22.25
CA VAL A 533 9.16 -27.21 -21.54
C VAL A 533 7.84 -27.15 -22.30
N PHE A 534 6.77 -27.59 -21.65
CA PHE A 534 5.41 -27.48 -22.13
C PHE A 534 4.65 -26.45 -21.31
N VAL A 535 3.71 -25.74 -21.93
CA VAL A 535 2.93 -24.71 -21.26
C VAL A 535 1.44 -24.79 -21.60
N THR A 536 0.60 -24.38 -20.66
CA THR A 536 -0.81 -24.08 -20.94
C THR A 536 -1.11 -22.59 -20.77
N ALA A 537 -1.86 -22.02 -21.71
CA ALA A 537 -2.45 -20.68 -21.62
C ALA A 537 -3.79 -20.64 -22.37
N GLY A 538 -4.58 -19.57 -22.18
CA GLY A 538 -5.94 -19.46 -22.72
C GLY A 538 -6.10 -18.49 -23.88
N ASP A 539 -5.00 -18.01 -24.45
CA ASP A 539 -4.97 -17.02 -25.54
C ASP A 539 -3.78 -17.33 -26.46
N GLU A 540 -3.99 -17.29 -27.77
CA GLU A 540 -2.96 -17.64 -28.77
C GLU A 540 -1.78 -16.67 -28.76
N ARG A 541 -2.00 -15.37 -28.50
CA ARG A 541 -0.90 -14.40 -28.40
C ARG A 541 -0.02 -14.68 -27.19
N LYS A 542 -0.64 -15.14 -26.09
CA LYS A 542 0.09 -15.59 -24.90
C LYS A 542 0.94 -16.84 -25.20
N LEU A 543 0.39 -17.79 -25.97
CA LEU A 543 1.14 -18.98 -26.37
C LEU A 543 2.31 -18.64 -27.30
N ALA A 544 2.10 -17.77 -28.29
CA ALA A 544 3.17 -17.28 -29.14
C ALA A 544 4.31 -16.64 -28.31
N PHE A 545 3.95 -15.82 -27.32
CA PHE A 545 4.93 -15.24 -26.40
C PHE A 545 5.67 -16.31 -25.56
N CYS A 546 4.97 -17.32 -25.04
CA CYS A 546 5.62 -18.44 -24.34
C CYS A 546 6.59 -19.22 -25.25
N ASN A 547 6.23 -19.41 -26.52
CA ASN A 547 7.09 -20.05 -27.52
C ASN A 547 8.36 -19.23 -27.76
N ASP A 548 8.24 -17.91 -27.86
CA ASP A 548 9.39 -17.00 -28.00
C ASP A 548 10.32 -17.03 -26.77
N LEU A 549 9.77 -17.30 -25.58
CA LEU A 549 10.55 -17.53 -24.35
C LEU A 549 11.25 -18.90 -24.32
N GLY A 550 10.89 -19.81 -25.23
CA GLY A 550 11.52 -21.11 -25.42
C GLY A 550 10.65 -22.33 -25.07
N ALA A 551 9.33 -22.18 -24.87
CA ALA A 551 8.46 -23.33 -24.70
C ALA A 551 8.45 -24.23 -25.96
N ASP A 552 8.61 -25.54 -25.78
CA ASP A 552 8.64 -26.53 -26.86
C ASP A 552 7.25 -27.00 -27.29
N LEU A 553 6.27 -26.96 -26.37
CA LEU A 553 4.86 -27.23 -26.68
C LEU A 553 3.97 -26.17 -26.00
N CYS A 554 3.14 -25.53 -26.80
CA CYS A 554 2.19 -24.52 -26.36
C CYS A 554 0.75 -25.03 -26.55
N ILE A 555 -0.01 -25.14 -25.45
CA ILE A 555 -1.36 -25.74 -25.46
C ILE A 555 -2.39 -24.69 -25.07
N ASN A 556 -3.39 -24.47 -25.94
CA ASN A 556 -4.52 -23.62 -25.61
C ASN A 556 -5.59 -24.42 -24.87
N TYR A 557 -5.64 -24.28 -23.54
CA TYR A 557 -6.56 -25.08 -22.71
C TYR A 557 -8.05 -24.79 -22.95
N ARG A 558 -8.39 -23.76 -23.74
CA ARG A 558 -9.78 -23.45 -24.11
C ARG A 558 -10.26 -24.23 -25.33
N THR A 559 -9.34 -24.65 -26.19
CA THR A 559 -9.65 -25.32 -27.47
C THR A 559 -9.07 -26.72 -27.56
N GLU A 560 -8.09 -27.04 -26.71
CA GLU A 560 -7.40 -28.33 -26.68
C GLU A 560 -7.49 -28.99 -25.30
N ASP A 561 -7.43 -30.33 -25.28
CA ASP A 561 -7.21 -31.09 -24.06
C ASP A 561 -5.71 -31.28 -23.82
N PHE A 562 -5.17 -30.62 -22.79
CA PHE A 562 -3.74 -30.71 -22.49
C PHE A 562 -3.24 -32.12 -22.19
N VAL A 563 -4.09 -33.02 -21.68
CA VAL A 563 -3.72 -34.42 -21.41
C VAL A 563 -3.46 -35.15 -22.72
N VAL A 564 -4.31 -34.92 -23.71
CA VAL A 564 -4.17 -35.54 -25.04
C VAL A 564 -2.92 -35.00 -25.72
N ARG A 565 -2.74 -33.68 -25.76
CA ARG A 565 -1.60 -33.03 -26.42
C ARG A 565 -0.26 -33.42 -25.79
N VAL A 566 -0.20 -33.50 -24.46
CA VAL A 566 0.99 -33.98 -23.75
C VAL A 566 1.31 -35.42 -24.14
N LYS A 567 0.31 -36.31 -24.18
CA LYS A 567 0.53 -37.72 -24.58
C LYS A 567 0.98 -37.84 -26.02
N GLU A 568 0.42 -37.06 -26.94
CA GLU A 568 0.86 -37.05 -28.34
C GLU A 568 2.33 -36.62 -28.47
N GLU A 569 2.71 -35.54 -27.81
CA GLU A 569 4.09 -34.98 -27.88
C GLU A 569 5.13 -35.85 -27.15
N THR A 570 4.69 -36.74 -26.25
CA THR A 570 5.56 -37.60 -25.43
C THR A 570 5.45 -39.07 -25.78
N GLU A 571 4.80 -39.40 -26.90
CA GLU A 571 4.58 -40.79 -27.37
C GLU A 571 3.90 -41.66 -26.30
N GLY A 572 2.96 -41.06 -25.57
CA GLY A 572 2.17 -41.69 -24.51
C GLY A 572 2.82 -41.74 -23.13
N LYS A 573 4.09 -41.32 -22.99
CA LYS A 573 4.82 -41.38 -21.70
C LYS A 573 4.29 -40.40 -20.67
N GLY A 574 4.02 -39.16 -21.08
CA GLY A 574 3.71 -38.06 -20.16
C GLY A 574 4.93 -37.20 -19.81
N VAL A 575 4.74 -36.22 -18.92
CA VAL A 575 5.79 -35.30 -18.45
C VAL A 575 6.35 -35.71 -17.08
N ASP A 576 7.60 -35.33 -16.81
CA ASP A 576 8.31 -35.77 -15.61
C ASP A 576 8.06 -34.85 -14.40
N VAL A 577 7.85 -33.54 -14.65
CA VAL A 577 7.49 -32.54 -13.62
C VAL A 577 6.32 -31.69 -14.10
N ILE A 578 5.38 -31.37 -13.20
CA ILE A 578 4.32 -30.39 -13.42
C ILE A 578 4.42 -29.28 -12.38
N LEU A 579 4.42 -28.02 -12.82
CA LEU A 579 4.25 -26.85 -11.96
C LEU A 579 2.81 -26.32 -12.11
N ASP A 580 2.00 -26.49 -11.06
CA ASP A 580 0.57 -26.25 -11.11
C ASP A 580 0.12 -25.06 -10.24
N CYS A 581 -0.46 -24.05 -10.88
CA CYS A 581 -1.12 -22.92 -10.22
C CYS A 581 -2.66 -23.04 -10.18
N VAL A 582 -3.23 -24.06 -10.83
CA VAL A 582 -4.68 -24.24 -11.01
C VAL A 582 -5.27 -25.02 -9.84
N GLY A 583 -4.64 -26.10 -9.40
CA GLY A 583 -5.04 -26.87 -8.23
C GLY A 583 -6.21 -27.82 -8.50
N ALA A 584 -7.27 -27.73 -7.69
CA ALA A 584 -8.30 -28.75 -7.56
C ALA A 584 -8.84 -29.33 -8.89
N ALA A 585 -9.25 -28.48 -9.84
CA ALA A 585 -9.85 -28.92 -11.09
C ALA A 585 -8.87 -29.65 -12.02
N TYR A 586 -7.56 -29.48 -11.84
CA TYR A 586 -6.54 -30.09 -12.68
C TYR A 586 -5.89 -31.32 -12.03
N LEU A 587 -6.14 -31.59 -10.74
CA LEU A 587 -5.45 -32.64 -9.99
C LEU A 587 -5.43 -33.99 -10.72
N GLN A 588 -6.60 -34.55 -11.05
CA GLN A 588 -6.67 -35.85 -11.74
C GLN A 588 -6.01 -35.80 -13.13
N ARG A 589 -6.25 -34.73 -13.88
CA ARG A 589 -5.69 -34.56 -15.23
C ARG A 589 -4.17 -34.46 -15.20
N ASN A 590 -3.61 -33.84 -14.16
CA ASN A 590 -2.17 -33.80 -13.92
C ASN A 590 -1.60 -35.20 -13.68
N LEU A 591 -2.27 -36.05 -12.89
CA LEU A 591 -1.85 -37.46 -12.72
C LEU A 591 -1.88 -38.24 -14.04
N ASP A 592 -2.87 -37.97 -14.88
CA ASP A 592 -3.00 -38.62 -16.19
C ASP A 592 -1.88 -38.19 -17.17
N CYS A 593 -1.35 -36.97 -16.99
CA CYS A 593 -0.23 -36.41 -17.75
C CYS A 593 1.15 -36.80 -17.25
N LEU A 594 1.29 -37.19 -15.99
CA LEU A 594 2.59 -37.52 -15.42
C LEU A 594 3.13 -38.83 -16.00
N ASN A 595 4.43 -38.84 -16.27
CA ASN A 595 5.22 -40.02 -16.56
C ASN A 595 5.39 -40.89 -15.31
N VAL A 596 5.92 -42.10 -15.48
CA VAL A 596 6.39 -42.93 -14.39
C VAL A 596 7.46 -42.16 -13.59
N ASP A 597 7.37 -42.21 -12.26
CA ASP A 597 8.15 -41.43 -11.30
C ASP A 597 7.93 -39.89 -11.39
N GLY A 598 6.82 -39.49 -12.02
CA GLY A 598 6.46 -38.09 -12.22
C GLY A 598 6.13 -37.32 -10.93
N ARG A 599 6.44 -36.02 -10.92
CA ARG A 599 6.30 -35.14 -9.75
C ARG A 599 5.39 -33.94 -10.06
N LEU A 600 4.32 -33.80 -9.30
CA LEU A 600 3.44 -32.63 -9.32
C LEU A 600 3.80 -31.69 -8.19
N PHE A 601 4.10 -30.42 -8.50
CA PHE A 601 4.28 -29.36 -7.52
C PHE A 601 3.15 -28.33 -7.62
N ILE A 602 2.33 -28.24 -6.58
CA ILE A 602 1.19 -27.31 -6.50
C ILE A 602 1.64 -26.02 -5.79
N ILE A 603 1.52 -24.90 -6.48
CA ILE A 603 1.87 -23.55 -6.00
C ILE A 603 0.65 -22.62 -5.90
N GLY A 604 -0.52 -23.06 -6.36
CA GLY A 604 -1.73 -22.25 -6.35
C GLY A 604 -3.00 -23.08 -6.48
N SER A 605 -4.12 -22.43 -6.22
CA SER A 605 -5.44 -23.04 -6.09
C SER A 605 -6.52 -22.22 -6.80
N ILE A 606 -6.22 -21.68 -7.99
CA ILE A 606 -7.14 -20.83 -8.76
C ILE A 606 -8.51 -21.48 -8.96
N SER A 607 -8.55 -22.81 -9.12
CA SER A 607 -9.79 -23.57 -9.33
C SER A 607 -10.38 -24.19 -8.06
N GLY A 608 -9.80 -23.94 -6.88
CA GLY A 608 -10.24 -24.46 -5.60
C GLY A 608 -9.13 -25.16 -4.81
N PHE A 609 -9.39 -25.36 -3.51
CA PHE A 609 -8.45 -25.92 -2.53
C PHE A 609 -8.63 -27.42 -2.27
N VAL A 610 -9.77 -28.00 -2.65
CA VAL A 610 -10.15 -29.38 -2.30
C VAL A 610 -10.44 -30.16 -3.58
N ALA A 611 -9.82 -31.33 -3.72
CA ALA A 611 -10.06 -32.27 -4.82
C ALA A 611 -9.89 -33.71 -4.34
N GLU A 612 -10.57 -34.63 -5.01
CA GLU A 612 -10.39 -36.07 -4.81
C GLU A 612 -9.11 -36.56 -5.49
N LEU A 613 -8.37 -37.42 -4.78
CA LEU A 613 -7.11 -37.98 -5.25
C LEU A 613 -7.26 -39.46 -5.60
N ASN A 614 -6.99 -39.83 -6.85
CA ASN A 614 -6.95 -41.22 -7.28
C ASN A 614 -5.64 -41.91 -6.84
N ILE A 615 -5.70 -42.62 -5.73
CA ILE A 615 -4.54 -43.33 -5.15
C ILE A 615 -4.05 -44.48 -6.06
N ALA A 616 -4.93 -45.11 -6.84
CA ALA A 616 -4.52 -46.17 -7.76
C ALA A 616 -3.58 -45.63 -8.86
N ALA A 617 -3.85 -44.42 -9.37
CA ALA A 617 -3.00 -43.76 -10.35
C ALA A 617 -1.61 -43.42 -9.77
N MET A 618 -1.56 -43.02 -8.49
CA MET A 618 -0.31 -42.76 -7.78
C MET A 618 0.57 -44.01 -7.70
N PHE A 619 0.00 -45.15 -7.31
CA PHE A 619 0.75 -46.41 -7.22
C PHE A 619 1.20 -46.92 -8.59
N ALA A 620 0.33 -46.86 -9.60
CA ALA A 620 0.62 -47.38 -10.94
C ALA A 620 1.86 -46.73 -11.58
N LYS A 621 2.09 -45.44 -11.30
CA LYS A 621 3.19 -44.67 -11.88
C LYS A 621 4.21 -44.17 -10.84
N ARG A 622 4.11 -44.55 -9.56
CA ARG A 622 4.97 -44.09 -8.46
C ARG A 622 5.08 -42.56 -8.37
N LEU A 623 3.95 -41.89 -8.52
CA LEU A 623 3.90 -40.43 -8.59
C LEU A 623 4.18 -39.78 -7.22
N SER A 624 4.64 -38.54 -7.24
CA SER A 624 4.79 -37.68 -6.06
C SER A 624 3.98 -36.40 -6.21
N ILE A 625 3.29 -35.99 -5.16
CA ILE A 625 2.60 -34.69 -5.08
C ILE A 625 3.24 -33.88 -3.95
N GLN A 626 3.64 -32.66 -4.27
CA GLN A 626 4.27 -31.70 -3.37
C GLN A 626 3.48 -30.39 -3.42
N ALA A 627 3.46 -29.66 -2.31
CA ALA A 627 2.90 -28.32 -2.24
C ALA A 627 3.69 -27.48 -1.23
N ALA A 628 3.84 -26.19 -1.49
CA ALA A 628 4.46 -25.27 -0.55
C ALA A 628 3.98 -23.83 -0.82
N ALA A 629 3.95 -23.03 0.24
CA ALA A 629 3.81 -21.58 0.17
C ALA A 629 5.16 -20.92 0.51
N LEU A 630 5.60 -19.94 -0.29
CA LEU A 630 6.87 -19.25 -0.05
C LEU A 630 6.78 -18.28 1.14
N ARG A 631 5.66 -17.55 1.25
CA ARG A 631 5.46 -16.52 2.27
C ARG A 631 5.56 -17.04 3.71
N THR A 632 5.09 -18.26 3.97
CA THR A 632 5.04 -18.83 5.34
C THR A 632 6.35 -19.47 5.79
N ARG A 633 7.36 -19.56 4.92
CA ARG A 633 8.68 -20.05 5.31
C ARG A 633 9.34 -19.09 6.30
N ASN A 634 10.11 -19.65 7.23
CA ASN A 634 10.85 -18.86 8.21
C ASN A 634 12.01 -18.09 7.54
N VAL A 635 12.69 -17.26 8.33
CA VAL A 635 13.74 -16.37 7.82
C VAL A 635 14.92 -17.16 7.26
N GLU A 636 15.34 -18.24 7.93
CA GLU A 636 16.48 -19.08 7.57
C GLU A 636 16.23 -19.89 6.29
N GLU A 637 15.01 -20.41 6.13
CA GLU A 637 14.58 -21.11 4.92
C GLU A 637 14.57 -20.18 3.72
N LYS A 638 14.02 -18.96 3.87
CA LYS A 638 14.05 -17.95 2.80
C LYS A 638 15.48 -17.54 2.45
N ALA A 639 16.33 -17.33 3.46
CA ALA A 639 17.74 -17.00 3.24
C ALA A 639 18.48 -18.11 2.47
N SER A 640 18.17 -19.38 2.78
CA SER A 640 18.73 -20.53 2.07
C SER A 640 18.27 -20.59 0.61
N ILE A 641 16.99 -20.30 0.34
CA ILE A 641 16.46 -20.23 -1.03
C ILE A 641 17.12 -19.09 -1.81
N VAL A 642 17.18 -17.90 -1.22
CA VAL A 642 17.78 -16.70 -1.82
C VAL A 642 19.24 -16.95 -2.18
N LYS A 643 20.00 -17.59 -1.29
CA LYS A 643 21.39 -17.99 -1.56
C LYS A 643 21.51 -18.95 -2.75
N GLU A 644 20.64 -19.94 -2.84
CA GLU A 644 20.65 -20.88 -3.97
C GLU A 644 20.18 -20.22 -5.28
N VAL A 645 19.23 -19.28 -5.23
CA VAL A 645 18.83 -18.47 -6.38
C VAL A 645 19.99 -17.62 -6.87
N GLU A 646 20.67 -16.91 -5.98
CA GLU A 646 21.85 -16.11 -6.34
C GLU A 646 22.95 -16.98 -6.99
N LYS A 647 23.18 -18.17 -6.45
CA LYS A 647 24.20 -19.09 -6.97
C LYS A 647 23.85 -19.64 -8.36
N ASN A 648 22.60 -20.04 -8.58
CA ASN A 648 22.24 -20.88 -9.72
C ASN A 648 21.45 -20.18 -10.83
N VAL A 649 20.85 -19.02 -10.52
CA VAL A 649 19.90 -18.31 -11.39
C VAL A 649 20.46 -16.96 -11.84
N TRP A 650 21.08 -16.19 -10.95
CA TRP A 650 21.68 -14.89 -11.29
C TRP A 650 22.67 -14.94 -12.46
N PRO A 651 23.55 -15.95 -12.60
CA PRO A 651 24.43 -16.07 -13.77
C PRO A 651 23.67 -16.16 -15.12
N ALA A 652 22.49 -16.78 -15.13
CA ALA A 652 21.65 -16.87 -16.33
C ALA A 652 21.02 -15.52 -16.69
N ILE A 653 20.69 -14.71 -15.68
CA ILE A 653 20.18 -13.35 -15.87
C ILE A 653 21.28 -12.41 -16.37
N MET A 654 22.45 -12.43 -15.72
CA MET A 654 23.59 -11.60 -16.10
C MET A 654 24.12 -11.90 -17.52
N SER A 655 24.00 -13.15 -17.98
CA SER A 655 24.34 -13.53 -19.36
C SER A 655 23.24 -13.20 -20.39
N GLY A 656 22.10 -12.65 -19.95
CA GLY A 656 20.97 -12.29 -20.80
C GLY A 656 20.17 -13.48 -21.34
N LYS A 657 20.43 -14.70 -20.84
CA LYS A 657 19.71 -15.94 -21.22
C LYS A 657 18.36 -16.05 -20.53
N VAL A 658 18.23 -15.46 -19.34
CA VAL A 658 16.96 -15.26 -18.64
C VAL A 658 16.76 -13.76 -18.47
N LYS A 659 15.57 -13.24 -18.76
CA LYS A 659 15.27 -11.81 -18.64
C LYS A 659 14.02 -11.60 -17.77
N PRO A 660 13.97 -10.51 -16.99
CA PRO A 660 12.73 -10.09 -16.34
C PRO A 660 11.68 -9.78 -17.41
N VAL A 661 10.45 -10.24 -17.20
CA VAL A 661 9.32 -9.98 -18.10
C VAL A 661 8.37 -9.01 -17.42
N VAL A 662 8.44 -7.74 -17.83
CA VAL A 662 7.62 -6.65 -17.29
C VAL A 662 6.57 -6.26 -18.33
N HIS A 663 5.29 -6.31 -17.95
CA HIS A 663 4.19 -5.96 -18.84
C HIS A 663 3.83 -4.48 -18.78
N GLN A 664 3.66 -3.93 -17.57
CA GLN A 664 3.25 -2.54 -17.37
C GLN A 664 3.76 -2.02 -16.02
N ARG A 665 4.02 -0.71 -15.94
CA ARG A 665 4.38 0.00 -14.71
C ARG A 665 3.25 0.93 -14.28
N PHE A 666 3.01 0.99 -12.97
CA PHE A 666 2.02 1.88 -12.36
C PHE A 666 2.64 2.69 -11.22
N PRO A 667 2.29 3.98 -11.04
CA PRO A 667 2.59 4.68 -9.80
C PRO A 667 2.05 3.93 -8.57
N LEU A 668 2.76 3.98 -7.44
CA LEU A 668 2.33 3.29 -6.21
C LEU A 668 0.91 3.68 -5.76
N GLY A 669 0.50 4.93 -5.99
CA GLY A 669 -0.85 5.42 -5.70
C GLY A 669 -1.96 4.79 -6.56
N GLU A 670 -1.59 4.14 -7.67
CA GLU A 670 -2.49 3.44 -8.60
C GLU A 670 -2.50 1.91 -8.36
N ALA A 671 -2.08 1.44 -7.19
CA ALA A 671 -2.08 0.02 -6.85
C ALA A 671 -3.44 -0.67 -7.07
N ALA A 672 -4.55 0.03 -6.84
CA ALA A 672 -5.89 -0.48 -7.14
C ALA A 672 -6.07 -0.81 -8.64
N GLU A 673 -5.52 0.01 -9.54
CA GLU A 673 -5.61 -0.21 -10.98
C GLU A 673 -4.74 -1.37 -11.45
N ALA A 674 -3.51 -1.47 -10.92
CA ALA A 674 -2.64 -2.62 -11.18
C ALA A 674 -3.31 -3.95 -10.76
N HIS A 675 -3.95 -3.95 -9.58
CA HIS A 675 -4.72 -5.10 -9.12
C HIS A 675 -5.90 -5.42 -10.04
N ARG A 676 -6.70 -4.41 -10.44
CA ARG A 676 -7.81 -4.60 -11.40
C ARG A 676 -7.32 -5.24 -12.69
N LEU A 677 -6.23 -4.71 -13.25
CA LEU A 677 -5.66 -5.23 -14.48
C LEU A 677 -5.22 -6.69 -14.33
N MET A 678 -4.58 -7.09 -13.22
CA MET A 678 -4.22 -8.50 -12.99
C MET A 678 -5.44 -9.42 -12.79
N GLU A 679 -6.54 -8.90 -12.26
CA GLU A 679 -7.79 -9.65 -12.09
C GLU A 679 -8.51 -9.87 -13.43
N THR A 680 -8.51 -8.86 -14.32
CA THR A 680 -9.14 -8.95 -15.65
C THR A 680 -8.26 -9.63 -16.70
N ASN A 681 -6.94 -9.40 -16.67
CA ASN A 681 -5.96 -10.01 -17.55
C ASN A 681 -5.22 -11.14 -16.84
N SER A 682 -5.70 -12.38 -17.01
CA SER A 682 -5.06 -13.56 -16.42
C SER A 682 -3.67 -13.82 -17.05
N GLY A 683 -2.61 -13.21 -16.52
CA GLY A 683 -1.21 -13.68 -16.70
C GLY A 683 -0.21 -12.69 -17.28
N PHE A 684 0.15 -11.63 -16.55
CA PHE A 684 1.38 -10.83 -16.78
C PHE A 684 1.88 -10.22 -15.45
N ILE A 685 3.19 -9.98 -15.31
CA ILE A 685 3.79 -9.27 -14.13
C ILE A 685 3.64 -7.76 -14.32
N GLN A 686 3.23 -7.07 -13.26
CA GLN A 686 3.10 -5.60 -13.23
C GLN A 686 3.91 -5.01 -12.09
N PRO A 687 5.07 -4.37 -12.37
CA PRO A 687 5.74 -3.52 -11.40
C PRO A 687 4.90 -2.28 -11.02
N LEU A 688 4.91 -1.94 -9.74
CA LEU A 688 4.52 -0.65 -9.19
C LEU A 688 5.78 0.18 -8.97
N SER A 689 5.89 1.33 -9.63
CA SER A 689 6.98 2.29 -9.47
C SER A 689 6.58 3.44 -8.54
N GLN A 690 7.55 4.02 -7.84
CA GLN A 690 7.34 5.30 -7.14
C GLN A 690 7.42 6.52 -8.06
N THR A 691 7.93 6.33 -9.28
CA THR A 691 8.23 7.38 -10.24
C THR A 691 7.13 7.46 -11.30
N SER A 692 6.55 8.66 -11.45
CA SER A 692 5.75 9.03 -12.62
C SER A 692 6.70 9.30 -13.79
N CYS A 693 6.87 8.33 -14.68
CA CYS A 693 7.63 8.53 -15.91
C CYS A 693 6.69 8.45 -17.11
N THR A 694 6.37 9.63 -17.66
CA THR A 694 5.80 9.83 -18.99
C THR A 694 6.92 10.12 -19.99
N SER A 695 7.06 9.27 -21.01
CA SER A 695 7.52 9.56 -22.39
C SER A 695 7.80 8.24 -23.12
N ALA A 696 7.53 8.01 -24.40
CA ALA A 696 6.69 8.65 -25.41
C ALA A 696 6.53 7.63 -26.56
N ALA A 697 5.30 7.44 -27.07
CA ALA A 697 5.00 7.06 -28.45
C ALA A 697 3.47 7.20 -28.71
N SER A 698 3.08 8.43 -29.05
CA SER A 698 2.00 8.85 -29.97
C SER A 698 0.70 8.03 -30.05
N LEU A 699 -0.39 8.61 -29.56
CA LEU A 699 -1.55 8.98 -30.39
C LEU A 699 -2.42 9.98 -29.61
N ASP A 700 -2.69 11.11 -30.27
CA ASP A 700 -3.33 12.32 -29.76
C ASP A 700 -4.70 12.09 -29.09
N PHE A 701 -4.99 12.85 -28.03
CA PHE A 701 -6.12 13.80 -27.99
C PHE A 701 -6.03 14.68 -26.71
N GLU A 702 -6.25 15.98 -26.90
CA GLU A 702 -6.12 17.08 -25.94
C GLU A 702 -6.88 16.90 -24.61
N ILE A 703 -6.25 17.28 -23.49
CA ILE A 703 -6.94 17.69 -22.26
C ILE A 703 -6.45 19.08 -21.87
N ALA A 704 -7.37 20.05 -21.87
CA ALA A 704 -7.22 21.34 -21.21
C ALA A 704 -8.20 21.41 -20.01
N ILE A 705 -7.61 21.35 -18.81
CA ILE A 705 -7.81 22.22 -17.63
C ILE A 705 -9.25 22.52 -17.14
N SER A 706 -9.51 22.04 -15.91
CA SER A 706 -10.22 22.66 -14.78
C SER A 706 -11.76 22.59 -14.64
N GLN A 707 -12.14 22.34 -13.37
CA GLN A 707 -13.43 22.52 -12.67
C GLN A 707 -14.39 21.31 -12.58
N LEU A 708 -14.56 20.80 -11.34
CA LEU A 708 -15.68 19.96 -10.82
C LEU A 708 -17.03 20.47 -11.34
N PRO A 709 -18.05 19.65 -11.75
CA PRO A 709 -18.91 18.87 -10.81
C PRO A 709 -19.73 17.70 -11.43
N LEU A 710 -20.39 16.84 -10.61
CA LEU A 710 -21.66 16.06 -10.79
C LEU A 710 -22.08 15.41 -12.15
N ARG A 711 -21.30 15.52 -13.23
CA ARG A 711 -21.58 15.03 -14.58
C ARG A 711 -21.15 13.58 -14.78
N ASP A 712 -20.21 13.09 -13.98
CA ASP A 712 -19.62 11.75 -14.12
C ASP A 712 -20.58 10.62 -13.72
N PHE A 713 -21.65 10.94 -12.98
CA PHE A 713 -22.72 9.97 -12.72
C PHE A 713 -23.56 9.66 -13.97
N ALA A 714 -23.69 10.62 -14.91
CA ALA A 714 -24.44 10.43 -16.15
C ALA A 714 -23.61 9.71 -17.25
N HIS A 715 -22.28 9.84 -17.23
CA HIS A 715 -21.39 9.18 -18.18
C HIS A 715 -21.23 7.68 -17.91
N GLN A 716 -21.24 7.24 -16.65
CA GLN A 716 -21.26 5.80 -16.31
C GLN A 716 -22.59 5.12 -16.70
N ILE A 717 -23.71 5.85 -16.71
CA ILE A 717 -25.03 5.32 -17.12
C ILE A 717 -25.08 5.03 -18.64
N CYS A 718 -24.36 5.81 -19.47
CA CYS A 718 -24.33 5.60 -20.93
C CYS A 718 -23.54 4.36 -21.36
N ALA A 719 -22.57 3.91 -20.54
CA ALA A 719 -21.77 2.72 -20.83
C ALA A 719 -22.55 1.39 -20.72
N TRP A 720 -23.78 1.42 -20.16
CA TRP A 720 -24.62 0.23 -19.91
C TRP A 720 -25.79 0.08 -20.90
N GLY A 721 -25.72 0.74 -22.06
CA GLY A 721 -26.65 0.51 -23.17
C GLY A 721 -28.07 1.09 -22.99
N PHE A 722 -28.24 2.08 -22.11
CA PHE A 722 -29.48 2.86 -22.07
C PHE A 722 -29.58 3.78 -23.31
N PRO A 723 -30.78 4.01 -23.87
CA PRO A 723 -30.92 4.90 -25.02
C PRO A 723 -30.39 6.29 -24.67
N HIS A 724 -29.38 6.73 -25.43
CA HIS A 724 -28.64 7.99 -25.30
C HIS A 724 -29.53 9.26 -25.26
N LEU A 725 -30.83 9.13 -25.56
CA LEU A 725 -31.79 10.19 -25.74
C LEU A 725 -32.51 10.64 -24.46
N LEU A 726 -32.60 9.81 -23.41
CA LEU A 726 -33.38 10.15 -22.20
C LEU A 726 -32.59 10.94 -21.15
N VAL A 727 -31.27 10.75 -21.07
CA VAL A 727 -30.42 11.36 -20.03
C VAL A 727 -29.89 12.74 -20.44
N LYS A 728 -29.77 13.03 -21.75
CA LYS A 728 -29.16 14.27 -22.25
C LYS A 728 -30.03 15.53 -22.13
N THR A 729 -31.32 15.39 -21.79
CA THR A 729 -32.28 16.50 -21.75
C THR A 729 -32.83 16.82 -20.36
N MET A 730 -32.37 16.16 -19.29
CA MET A 730 -32.90 16.40 -17.94
C MET A 730 -31.93 17.25 -17.11
N ASP A 731 -32.32 18.50 -16.87
CA ASP A 731 -31.64 19.40 -15.94
C ASP A 731 -32.06 19.06 -14.50
N PHE A 732 -31.13 18.48 -13.73
CA PHE A 732 -31.36 18.02 -12.36
C PHE A 732 -31.37 19.16 -11.34
N SER A 733 -30.95 20.38 -11.73
CA SER A 733 -30.77 21.51 -10.80
C SER A 733 -32.09 22.13 -10.31
N HIS A 734 -33.22 21.78 -10.93
CA HIS A 734 -34.54 22.34 -10.63
C HIS A 734 -35.57 21.34 -10.05
N LEU A 735 -35.19 20.09 -9.77
CA LEU A 735 -36.13 19.07 -9.28
C LEU A 735 -36.33 19.15 -7.76
N ASN A 736 -37.58 19.13 -7.31
CA ASN A 736 -37.88 19.05 -5.88
C ASN A 736 -37.66 17.62 -5.33
N ARG A 737 -37.57 17.47 -4.00
CA ARG A 737 -37.30 16.16 -3.36
C ARG A 737 -38.29 15.06 -3.76
N GLY A 738 -39.55 15.41 -4.04
CA GLY A 738 -40.56 14.45 -4.51
C GLY A 738 -40.26 13.95 -5.92
N GLN A 739 -39.91 14.85 -6.84
CA GLN A 739 -39.54 14.53 -8.21
C GLN A 739 -38.23 13.72 -8.29
N MET A 740 -37.25 14.06 -7.45
CA MET A 740 -36.01 13.27 -7.32
C MET A 740 -36.29 11.85 -6.83
N THR A 741 -37.15 11.71 -5.82
CA THR A 741 -37.55 10.39 -5.28
C THR A 741 -38.24 9.57 -6.36
N LEU A 742 -39.19 10.18 -7.09
CA LEU A 742 -39.93 9.50 -8.14
C LEU A 742 -39.00 9.03 -9.28
N MET A 743 -38.09 9.90 -9.72
CA MET A 743 -37.16 9.59 -10.80
C MET A 743 -36.11 8.55 -10.39
N GLY A 744 -35.59 8.62 -9.15
CA GLY A 744 -34.69 7.62 -8.60
C GLY A 744 -35.37 6.24 -8.50
N SER A 745 -36.62 6.20 -8.04
CA SER A 745 -37.40 4.96 -8.01
C SER A 745 -37.72 4.42 -9.41
N ALA A 746 -38.04 5.29 -10.38
CA ALA A 746 -38.21 4.88 -11.78
C ALA A 746 -36.94 4.24 -12.34
N PHE A 747 -35.78 4.84 -12.07
CA PHE A 747 -34.49 4.31 -12.48
C PHE A 747 -34.21 2.93 -11.84
N CYS A 748 -34.52 2.74 -10.56
CA CYS A 748 -34.42 1.45 -9.88
C CYS A 748 -35.30 0.38 -10.54
N VAL A 749 -36.51 0.73 -11.01
CA VAL A 749 -37.38 -0.21 -11.75
C VAL A 749 -36.71 -0.65 -13.05
N VAL A 750 -36.19 0.29 -13.84
CA VAL A 750 -35.57 -0.06 -15.13
C VAL A 750 -34.31 -0.88 -14.92
N LEU A 751 -33.50 -0.54 -13.91
CA LEU A 751 -32.30 -1.31 -13.57
C LEU A 751 -32.64 -2.72 -13.10
N SER A 752 -33.67 -2.88 -12.27
CA SER A 752 -34.16 -4.19 -11.81
C SER A 752 -34.68 -5.04 -12.98
N LEU A 753 -35.41 -4.44 -13.92
CA LEU A 753 -35.86 -5.09 -15.15
C LEU A 753 -34.70 -5.50 -16.04
N HIS A 754 -33.70 -4.63 -16.21
CA HIS A 754 -32.51 -4.92 -17.02
C HIS A 754 -31.75 -6.14 -16.50
N PHE A 755 -31.40 -6.15 -15.20
CA PHE A 755 -30.69 -7.29 -14.60
C PHE A 755 -31.55 -8.56 -14.60
N THR A 756 -32.86 -8.44 -14.41
CA THR A 756 -33.77 -9.58 -14.51
C THR A 756 -33.78 -10.16 -15.92
N LEU A 757 -33.84 -9.32 -16.97
CA LEU A 757 -33.77 -9.78 -18.36
C LEU A 757 -32.43 -10.45 -18.67
N GLN A 758 -31.32 -9.90 -18.16
CA GLN A 758 -30.00 -10.52 -18.31
C GLN A 758 -29.94 -11.89 -17.62
N LEU A 759 -30.41 -11.99 -16.38
CA LEU A 759 -30.45 -13.24 -15.62
C LEU A 759 -31.37 -14.27 -16.26
N VAL A 760 -32.55 -13.86 -16.71
CA VAL A 760 -33.50 -14.72 -17.44
C VAL A 760 -32.85 -15.22 -18.74
N SER A 761 -32.21 -14.34 -19.50
CA SER A 761 -31.52 -14.71 -20.75
C SER A 761 -30.43 -15.75 -20.49
N GLN A 762 -29.48 -15.46 -19.59
CA GLN A 762 -28.42 -16.40 -19.21
C GLN A 762 -29.01 -17.73 -18.73
N HIS A 763 -30.05 -17.68 -17.90
CA HIS A 763 -30.67 -18.88 -17.37
C HIS A 763 -31.38 -19.73 -18.43
N LEU A 764 -32.05 -19.10 -19.39
CA LEU A 764 -32.71 -19.78 -20.51
C LEU A 764 -31.70 -20.43 -21.46
N PHE A 765 -30.55 -19.79 -21.70
CA PHE A 765 -29.52 -20.31 -22.61
C PHE A 765 -28.65 -21.43 -22.01
N TYR A 766 -28.32 -21.34 -20.72
CA TYR A 766 -27.32 -22.23 -20.11
C TYR A 766 -27.89 -23.35 -19.22
N TRP A 767 -29.15 -23.28 -18.78
CA TRP A 767 -29.73 -24.30 -17.89
C TRP A 767 -30.61 -25.31 -18.62
N LYS A 768 -30.31 -26.61 -18.49
CA LYS A 768 -30.97 -27.68 -19.27
C LYS A 768 -32.06 -28.49 -18.54
N ASN A 769 -32.23 -28.33 -17.22
CA ASN A 769 -33.28 -29.04 -16.48
C ASN A 769 -34.61 -28.24 -16.47
N PRO A 770 -35.68 -28.68 -17.16
CA PRO A 770 -36.89 -27.88 -17.34
C PRO A 770 -37.67 -27.62 -16.05
N LYS A 771 -37.60 -28.52 -15.05
CA LYS A 771 -38.31 -28.34 -13.77
C LYS A 771 -37.64 -27.28 -12.90
N GLU A 772 -36.32 -27.31 -12.83
CA GLU A 772 -35.52 -26.32 -12.11
C GLU A 772 -35.57 -24.95 -12.81
N GLN A 773 -35.55 -24.96 -14.14
CA GLN A 773 -35.63 -23.77 -14.96
C GLN A 773 -36.91 -22.97 -14.70
N LYS A 774 -38.05 -23.67 -14.65
CA LYS A 774 -39.34 -23.03 -14.29
C LYS A 774 -39.34 -22.47 -12.87
N ALA A 775 -38.71 -23.14 -11.91
CA ALA A 775 -38.65 -22.66 -10.53
C ALA A 775 -37.77 -21.41 -10.39
N ILE A 776 -36.61 -21.40 -11.04
CA ILE A 776 -35.66 -20.28 -10.99
C ILE A 776 -36.20 -19.04 -11.72
N LEU A 777 -36.90 -19.21 -12.83
CA LEU A 777 -37.55 -18.08 -13.52
C LEU A 777 -38.59 -17.38 -12.63
N VAL A 778 -39.43 -18.15 -11.93
CA VAL A 778 -40.40 -17.59 -10.98
C VAL A 778 -39.70 -16.79 -9.88
N ILE A 779 -38.55 -17.29 -9.41
CA ILE A 779 -37.76 -16.66 -8.37
C ILE A 779 -37.16 -15.32 -8.85
N ILE A 780 -36.55 -15.30 -10.04
CA ILE A 780 -35.88 -14.11 -10.60
C ILE A 780 -36.89 -12.96 -10.83
N LEU A 781 -38.12 -13.30 -11.22
CA LEU A 781 -39.18 -12.32 -11.49
C LEU A 781 -39.70 -11.59 -10.23
N MET A 782 -39.31 -11.99 -9.03
CA MET A 782 -39.70 -11.32 -7.80
C MET A 782 -39.19 -9.87 -7.73
N ALA A 783 -37.93 -9.64 -8.09
CA ALA A 783 -37.29 -8.32 -8.00
C ALA A 783 -38.00 -7.24 -8.83
N PRO A 784 -38.30 -7.45 -10.13
CA PRO A 784 -38.96 -6.43 -10.93
C PRO A 784 -40.42 -6.21 -10.52
N ILE A 785 -41.12 -7.25 -10.03
CA ILE A 785 -42.48 -7.10 -9.48
C ILE A 785 -42.46 -6.19 -8.25
N TYR A 786 -41.51 -6.41 -7.34
CA TYR A 786 -41.33 -5.59 -6.15
C TYR A 786 -40.99 -4.14 -6.49
N ALA A 787 -40.02 -3.94 -7.39
CA ALA A 787 -39.64 -2.60 -7.84
C ALA A 787 -40.83 -1.87 -8.48
N ALA A 788 -41.61 -2.56 -9.32
CA ALA A 788 -42.79 -2.00 -9.96
C ALA A 788 -43.89 -1.63 -8.95
N VAL A 789 -44.19 -2.50 -7.99
CA VAL A 789 -45.20 -2.21 -6.94
C VAL A 789 -44.78 -1.04 -6.06
N SER A 790 -43.52 -0.98 -5.64
CA SER A 790 -42.97 0.16 -4.88
C SER A 790 -43.04 1.46 -5.69
N PHE A 791 -42.72 1.42 -6.98
CA PHE A 791 -42.79 2.60 -7.85
C PHE A 791 -44.23 3.07 -8.09
N VAL A 792 -45.17 2.16 -8.31
CA VAL A 792 -46.59 2.51 -8.43
C VAL A 792 -47.15 3.08 -7.12
N GLY A 793 -46.68 2.57 -5.97
CA GLY A 793 -47.01 3.15 -4.66
C GLY A 793 -46.57 4.60 -4.48
N LEU A 794 -45.45 4.98 -5.11
CA LEU A 794 -44.94 6.35 -5.07
C LEU A 794 -45.66 7.30 -6.04
N LEU A 795 -46.26 6.78 -7.10
CA LEU A 795 -46.91 7.57 -8.14
C LEU A 795 -48.28 8.16 -7.72
N ASP A 796 -48.82 7.78 -6.55
CA ASP A 796 -50.16 8.12 -6.03
C ASP A 796 -51.22 8.24 -7.14
N ILE A 797 -51.25 7.25 -8.04
CA ILE A 797 -52.20 7.23 -9.15
C ILE A 797 -53.57 6.90 -8.56
N ARG A 798 -54.34 7.97 -8.33
CA ARG A 798 -55.75 7.97 -7.90
C ARG A 798 -56.04 7.57 -6.46
N GLY A 799 -55.31 8.11 -5.48
CA GLY A 799 -55.87 8.44 -4.15
C GLY A 799 -56.70 7.36 -3.46
N SER A 800 -56.38 6.09 -3.68
CA SER A 800 -57.11 4.97 -3.14
C SER A 800 -56.11 4.06 -2.47
N LYS A 801 -56.05 4.17 -1.12
CA LYS A 801 -55.41 3.15 -0.27
C LYS A 801 -55.78 1.74 -0.74
N ALA A 802 -56.99 1.52 -1.26
CA ALA A 802 -57.43 0.22 -1.75
C ALA A 802 -56.63 -0.30 -2.96
N PHE A 803 -56.22 0.57 -3.90
CA PHE A 803 -55.40 0.14 -5.04
C PHE A 803 -53.99 -0.25 -4.62
N PHE A 804 -53.37 0.52 -3.73
CA PHE A 804 -52.06 0.16 -3.18
C PHE A 804 -52.13 -1.10 -2.30
N MET A 805 -53.15 -1.23 -1.44
CA MET A 805 -53.39 -2.45 -0.67
C MET A 805 -53.62 -3.68 -1.57
N PHE A 806 -54.27 -3.50 -2.72
CA PHE A 806 -54.41 -4.54 -3.73
C PHE A 806 -53.06 -4.96 -4.33
N LEU A 807 -52.24 -4.01 -4.75
CA LEU A 807 -50.91 -4.30 -5.32
C LEU A 807 -49.96 -4.94 -4.30
N GLU A 808 -49.94 -4.46 -3.06
CA GLU A 808 -49.19 -5.08 -1.97
C GLU A 808 -49.69 -6.51 -1.73
N SER A 809 -50.99 -6.77 -1.78
CA SER A 809 -51.50 -8.14 -1.65
C SER A 809 -51.10 -9.04 -2.80
N VAL A 810 -51.06 -8.54 -4.04
CA VAL A 810 -50.56 -9.31 -5.20
C VAL A 810 -49.08 -9.66 -5.02
N LYS A 811 -48.27 -8.69 -4.58
CA LYS A 811 -46.85 -8.85 -4.26
C LYS A 811 -46.63 -9.90 -3.17
N GLU A 812 -47.38 -9.83 -2.08
CA GLU A 812 -47.33 -10.81 -0.98
C GLU A 812 -47.75 -12.22 -1.43
N CYS A 813 -48.78 -12.33 -2.29
CA CYS A 813 -49.16 -13.62 -2.88
C CYS A 813 -48.02 -14.21 -3.73
N TYR A 814 -47.33 -13.37 -4.48
CA TYR A 814 -46.21 -13.80 -5.32
C TYR A 814 -45.02 -14.25 -4.49
N GLU A 815 -44.72 -13.55 -3.38
CA GLU A 815 -43.67 -13.95 -2.43
C GLU A 815 -43.91 -15.36 -1.87
N ALA A 816 -45.13 -15.63 -1.43
CA ALA A 816 -45.56 -16.96 -1.02
C ALA A 816 -45.26 -18.02 -2.10
N PHE A 817 -45.57 -17.71 -3.35
CA PHE A 817 -45.30 -18.61 -4.47
C PHE A 817 -43.79 -18.82 -4.74
N VAL A 818 -42.99 -17.75 -4.65
CA VAL A 818 -41.53 -17.79 -4.81
C VAL A 818 -40.89 -18.69 -3.74
N ILE A 819 -41.28 -18.55 -2.48
CA ILE A 819 -40.80 -19.39 -1.39
C ILE A 819 -41.15 -20.87 -1.63
N ALA A 820 -42.37 -21.15 -2.10
CA ALA A 820 -42.79 -22.51 -2.44
C ALA A 820 -41.91 -23.13 -3.54
N LYS A 821 -41.61 -22.35 -4.60
CA LYS A 821 -40.74 -22.79 -5.71
C LYS A 821 -39.30 -22.96 -5.28
N PHE A 822 -38.79 -22.08 -4.42
CA PHE A 822 -37.46 -22.20 -3.85
C PHE A 822 -37.31 -23.48 -3.03
N MET A 823 -38.25 -23.77 -2.12
CA MET A 823 -38.21 -25.02 -1.36
C MET A 823 -38.30 -26.25 -2.28
N ALA A 824 -39.19 -26.23 -3.29
CA ALA A 824 -39.29 -27.33 -4.24
C ALA A 824 -37.97 -27.56 -5.01
N LEU A 825 -37.26 -26.48 -5.37
CA LEU A 825 -35.94 -26.53 -5.99
C LEU A 825 -34.92 -27.17 -5.06
N MET A 826 -34.89 -26.78 -3.78
CA MET A 826 -33.96 -27.35 -2.80
C MET A 826 -34.22 -28.84 -2.54
N TYR A 827 -35.48 -29.25 -2.40
CA TYR A 827 -35.83 -30.67 -2.30
C TYR A 827 -35.42 -31.46 -3.55
N SER A 828 -35.50 -30.84 -4.75
CA SER A 828 -35.06 -31.44 -6.00
C SER A 828 -33.54 -31.67 -6.03
N TYR A 829 -32.74 -30.67 -5.63
CA TYR A 829 -31.29 -30.82 -5.57
C TYR A 829 -30.84 -31.92 -4.62
N LEU A 830 -31.59 -32.13 -3.54
CA LEU A 830 -31.28 -33.15 -2.53
C LEU A 830 -31.88 -34.53 -2.85
N ASN A 831 -32.56 -34.70 -3.99
CA ASN A 831 -33.27 -35.92 -4.37
C ASN A 831 -34.29 -36.42 -3.32
N ILE A 832 -34.83 -35.51 -2.50
CA ILE A 832 -35.81 -35.85 -1.45
C ILE A 832 -37.21 -35.85 -2.07
N SER A 833 -37.96 -36.94 -1.89
CA SER A 833 -39.35 -37.04 -2.32
C SER A 833 -40.28 -37.36 -1.16
N ILE A 834 -40.96 -36.34 -0.66
CA ILE A 834 -41.89 -36.47 0.48
C ILE A 834 -43.14 -37.29 0.11
N SER A 835 -43.58 -37.28 -1.15
CA SER A 835 -44.73 -38.08 -1.63
C SER A 835 -44.39 -39.56 -1.81
N LYS A 836 -43.13 -39.89 -2.10
CA LYS A 836 -42.66 -41.28 -2.23
C LYS A 836 -41.99 -41.81 -0.96
N ASN A 837 -42.00 -41.03 0.14
CA ASN A 837 -41.25 -41.30 1.39
C ASN A 837 -39.75 -41.60 1.15
N ILE A 838 -39.13 -40.96 0.17
CA ILE A 838 -37.70 -41.15 -0.14
C ILE A 838 -36.90 -40.04 0.55
N VAL A 839 -36.03 -40.44 1.46
CA VAL A 839 -35.00 -39.61 2.09
C VAL A 839 -33.68 -40.36 1.96
N PRO A 840 -32.62 -39.77 1.36
CA PRO A 840 -31.33 -40.44 1.23
C PRO A 840 -30.79 -40.89 2.61
N ASP A 841 -30.26 -42.12 2.69
CA ASP A 841 -29.79 -42.71 3.95
C ASP A 841 -28.66 -41.89 4.61
N GLU A 842 -27.85 -41.22 3.79
CA GLU A 842 -26.74 -40.32 4.19
C GLU A 842 -27.18 -39.11 5.04
N ILE A 843 -28.47 -38.77 4.98
CA ILE A 843 -29.02 -37.58 5.65
C ILE A 843 -29.99 -37.97 6.78
N LYS A 844 -30.47 -39.22 6.78
CA LYS A 844 -31.41 -39.73 7.77
C LYS A 844 -30.74 -39.82 9.15
N GLY A 845 -31.34 -39.18 10.16
CA GLY A 845 -30.88 -39.23 11.55
C GLY A 845 -30.01 -38.05 12.01
N ARG A 846 -29.69 -37.07 11.15
CA ARG A 846 -28.98 -35.85 11.56
C ARG A 846 -29.72 -35.08 12.64
N GLU A 847 -29.01 -34.53 13.61
CA GLU A 847 -29.61 -33.77 14.70
C GLU A 847 -29.86 -32.31 14.30
N ILE A 848 -31.09 -31.83 14.51
CA ILE A 848 -31.48 -30.43 14.36
C ILE A 848 -31.55 -29.83 15.76
N HIS A 849 -30.68 -28.87 16.05
CA HIS A 849 -30.71 -28.13 17.30
C HIS A 849 -31.59 -26.89 17.18
N HIS A 850 -32.74 -26.92 17.85
CA HIS A 850 -33.69 -25.82 17.86
C HIS A 850 -33.27 -24.76 18.89
N SER A 851 -33.22 -23.50 18.46
CA SER A 851 -32.92 -22.35 19.33
C SER A 851 -34.21 -21.70 19.84
N PHE A 852 -34.14 -20.96 20.96
CA PHE A 852 -35.27 -20.18 21.45
C PHE A 852 -35.72 -19.15 20.38
N PRO A 853 -37.04 -18.98 20.12
CA PRO A 853 -38.18 -19.52 20.87
C PRO A 853 -38.73 -20.86 20.36
N MET A 854 -38.12 -21.51 19.38
CA MET A 854 -38.63 -22.78 18.84
C MET A 854 -38.62 -23.92 19.85
N THR A 855 -37.78 -23.83 20.87
CA THR A 855 -37.81 -24.71 22.05
C THR A 855 -39.13 -24.66 22.83
N LEU A 856 -40.00 -23.67 22.59
CA LEU A 856 -41.36 -23.61 23.15
C LEU A 856 -42.33 -24.60 22.46
N PHE A 857 -42.06 -24.98 21.21
CA PHE A 857 -42.97 -25.79 20.39
C PHE A 857 -42.38 -27.14 19.97
N GLN A 858 -41.06 -27.31 20.08
CA GLN A 858 -40.33 -28.54 19.74
C GLN A 858 -39.20 -28.79 20.74
N PRO A 859 -38.78 -30.05 20.96
CA PRO A 859 -37.61 -30.37 21.78
C PRO A 859 -36.35 -29.66 21.27
N ARG A 860 -35.41 -29.36 22.18
CA ARG A 860 -34.15 -28.67 21.87
C ARG A 860 -33.31 -29.38 20.79
N THR A 861 -33.44 -30.69 20.68
CA THR A 861 -32.79 -31.48 19.63
C THR A 861 -33.81 -32.45 19.04
N VAL A 862 -33.99 -32.42 17.72
CA VAL A 862 -34.87 -33.35 16.98
C VAL A 862 -34.06 -34.01 15.89
N ARG A 863 -34.22 -35.33 15.69
CA ARG A 863 -33.56 -36.02 14.58
C ARG A 863 -34.31 -35.84 13.27
N LEU A 864 -33.56 -35.70 12.19
CA LEU A 864 -34.07 -35.57 10.84
C LEU A 864 -34.64 -36.93 10.41
N ASN A 865 -35.96 -37.02 10.47
CA ASN A 865 -36.73 -38.15 9.96
C ASN A 865 -37.81 -37.63 9.00
N HIS A 866 -38.56 -38.56 8.43
CA HIS A 866 -39.63 -38.22 7.49
C HIS A 866 -40.72 -37.32 8.11
N HIS A 867 -40.99 -37.48 9.41
CA HIS A 867 -41.96 -36.65 10.12
C HIS A 867 -41.47 -35.20 10.24
N THR A 868 -40.20 -35.00 10.62
CA THR A 868 -39.55 -33.69 10.70
C THR A 868 -39.52 -32.98 9.34
N LEU A 869 -39.19 -33.70 8.27
CA LEU A 869 -39.20 -33.15 6.90
C LEU A 869 -40.60 -32.77 6.42
N LYS A 870 -41.61 -33.59 6.76
CA LYS A 870 -43.02 -33.23 6.53
C LYS A 870 -43.40 -31.98 7.30
N LEU A 871 -42.98 -31.85 8.55
CA LEU A 871 -43.29 -30.70 9.40
C LEU A 871 -42.69 -29.40 8.82
N LEU A 872 -41.41 -29.38 8.45
CA LEU A 872 -40.74 -28.23 7.82
C LEU A 872 -41.42 -27.85 6.49
N LYS A 873 -41.83 -28.85 5.70
CA LYS A 873 -42.61 -28.62 4.49
C LYS A 873 -43.96 -27.97 4.82
N TYR A 874 -44.70 -28.50 5.79
CA TYR A 874 -46.01 -27.94 6.17
C TYR A 874 -45.90 -26.52 6.72
N TRP A 875 -44.90 -26.23 7.54
CA TRP A 875 -44.63 -24.89 8.04
C TRP A 875 -44.23 -23.90 6.96
N THR A 876 -43.59 -24.35 5.88
CA THR A 876 -43.38 -23.49 4.71
C THR A 876 -44.66 -23.34 3.90
N TRP A 877 -45.39 -24.44 3.65
CA TRP A 877 -46.60 -24.44 2.82
C TRP A 877 -47.78 -23.71 3.46
N GLN A 878 -47.91 -23.69 4.79
CA GLN A 878 -48.95 -22.92 5.46
C GLN A 878 -48.81 -21.43 5.15
N PHE A 879 -47.59 -20.90 5.03
CA PHE A 879 -47.37 -19.51 4.64
C PHE A 879 -47.83 -19.23 3.21
N VAL A 880 -47.56 -20.18 2.31
CA VAL A 880 -47.97 -20.12 0.89
C VAL A 880 -49.49 -20.03 0.74
N VAL A 881 -50.25 -20.57 1.69
CA VAL A 881 -51.72 -20.60 1.68
C VAL A 881 -52.31 -19.47 2.52
N ILE A 882 -51.86 -19.32 3.76
CA ILE A 882 -52.39 -18.36 4.73
C ILE A 882 -52.15 -16.93 4.24
N ARG A 883 -50.98 -16.62 3.66
CA ARG A 883 -50.69 -15.26 3.21
C ARG A 883 -51.66 -14.79 2.13
N PRO A 884 -51.84 -15.48 0.97
CA PRO A 884 -52.86 -15.10 -0.01
C PRO A 884 -54.28 -15.05 0.53
N VAL A 885 -54.69 -16.04 1.33
CA VAL A 885 -56.05 -16.12 1.87
C VAL A 885 -56.34 -14.93 2.79
N CYS A 886 -55.43 -14.63 3.71
CA CYS A 886 -55.54 -13.47 4.60
C CYS A 886 -55.52 -12.17 3.80
N SER A 887 -54.61 -11.98 2.84
CA SER A 887 -54.54 -10.74 2.05
C SER A 887 -55.84 -10.51 1.25
N ILE A 888 -56.43 -11.56 0.64
CA ILE A 888 -57.72 -11.48 -0.06
C ILE A 888 -58.86 -11.15 0.91
N LEU A 889 -58.93 -11.84 2.06
CA LEU A 889 -59.95 -11.59 3.07
C LEU A 889 -59.86 -10.17 3.64
N MET A 890 -58.65 -9.71 3.94
CA MET A 890 -58.40 -8.35 4.44
C MET A 890 -58.87 -7.31 3.43
N ILE A 891 -58.51 -7.44 2.15
CA ILE A 891 -59.00 -6.54 1.09
C ILE A 891 -60.52 -6.60 0.99
N THR A 892 -61.11 -7.80 0.98
CA THR A 892 -62.55 -7.97 0.83
C THR A 892 -63.31 -7.33 1.99
N LEU A 893 -62.88 -7.59 3.23
CA LEU A 893 -63.46 -7.00 4.44
C LEU A 893 -63.27 -5.48 4.48
N GLN A 894 -62.11 -4.98 4.03
CA GLN A 894 -61.84 -3.55 3.93
C GLN A 894 -62.71 -2.87 2.87
N LEU A 895 -62.95 -3.50 1.72
CA LEU A 895 -63.84 -3.01 0.67
C LEU A 895 -65.31 -3.01 1.11
N LEU A 896 -65.72 -4.02 1.90
CA LEU A 896 -67.05 -4.11 2.49
C LEU A 896 -67.22 -3.20 3.73
N GLN A 897 -66.20 -2.43 4.13
CA GLN A 897 -66.19 -1.58 5.34
C GLN A 897 -66.41 -2.35 6.66
N PHE A 898 -66.08 -3.65 6.69
CA PHE A 898 -66.18 -4.54 7.85
C PHE A 898 -64.78 -4.97 8.35
N TYR A 899 -63.86 -4.02 8.55
CA TYR A 899 -62.49 -4.30 8.98
C TYR A 899 -62.07 -3.44 10.19
N PRO A 900 -62.61 -3.72 11.39
CA PRO A 900 -62.26 -2.99 12.61
C PRO A 900 -60.83 -3.31 13.07
N SER A 901 -60.22 -2.41 13.84
CA SER A 901 -58.82 -2.53 14.27
C SER A 901 -58.49 -3.85 14.95
N TRP A 902 -59.38 -4.40 15.79
CA TRP A 902 -59.13 -5.68 16.46
C TRP A 902 -58.99 -6.85 15.46
N LEU A 903 -59.76 -6.83 14.37
CA LEU A 903 -59.69 -7.85 13.33
C LEU A 903 -58.39 -7.69 12.53
N SER A 904 -57.96 -6.44 12.31
CA SER A 904 -56.66 -6.14 11.69
C SER A 904 -55.47 -6.66 12.51
N TRP A 905 -55.51 -6.49 13.83
CA TRP A 905 -54.51 -7.06 14.74
C TRP A 905 -54.51 -8.59 14.69
N THR A 906 -55.68 -9.23 14.66
CA THR A 906 -55.79 -10.69 14.53
C THR A 906 -55.13 -11.19 13.24
N PHE A 907 -55.44 -10.57 12.09
CA PHE A 907 -54.78 -10.92 10.83
C PHE A 907 -53.26 -10.70 10.89
N THR A 908 -52.81 -9.59 11.48
CA THR A 908 -51.38 -9.29 11.64
C THR A 908 -50.65 -10.35 12.46
N ILE A 909 -51.25 -10.80 13.58
CA ILE A 909 -50.69 -11.87 14.42
C ILE A 909 -50.60 -13.18 13.64
N ILE A 910 -51.69 -13.58 12.96
CA ILE A 910 -51.73 -14.80 12.14
C ILE A 910 -50.62 -14.76 11.07
N LEU A 911 -50.48 -13.64 10.37
CA LEU A 911 -49.48 -13.46 9.32
C LEU A 911 -48.05 -13.48 9.87
N ASN A 912 -47.78 -12.85 11.01
CA ASN A 912 -46.44 -12.83 11.61
C ASN A 912 -46.02 -14.22 12.14
N VAL A 913 -46.94 -14.96 12.77
CA VAL A 913 -46.68 -16.35 13.17
C VAL A 913 -46.42 -17.22 11.94
N SER A 914 -47.22 -17.05 10.90
CA SER A 914 -47.08 -17.77 9.63
C SER A 914 -45.71 -17.51 8.97
N VAL A 915 -45.28 -16.26 8.87
CA VAL A 915 -43.96 -15.87 8.33
C VAL A 915 -42.83 -16.47 9.16
N SER A 916 -42.93 -16.36 10.49
CA SER A 916 -41.89 -16.84 11.41
C SER A 916 -41.65 -18.35 11.28
N LEU A 917 -42.73 -19.15 11.20
CA LEU A 917 -42.64 -20.60 11.01
C LEU A 917 -42.04 -20.98 9.65
N ALA A 918 -42.37 -20.24 8.58
CA ALA A 918 -41.83 -20.48 7.25
C ALA A 918 -40.33 -20.12 7.15
N LEU A 919 -39.94 -18.95 7.69
CA LEU A 919 -38.54 -18.53 7.75
C LEU A 919 -37.71 -19.50 8.59
N TYR A 920 -38.23 -19.93 9.74
CA TYR A 920 -37.57 -20.95 10.54
C TYR A 920 -37.36 -22.24 9.77
N SER A 921 -38.38 -22.69 9.03
CA SER A 921 -38.31 -23.92 8.24
C SER A 921 -37.24 -23.84 7.15
N LEU A 922 -37.18 -22.71 6.45
CA LEU A 922 -36.16 -22.44 5.43
C LEU A 922 -34.74 -22.43 6.03
N VAL A 923 -34.56 -21.77 7.17
CA VAL A 923 -33.25 -21.66 7.84
C VAL A 923 -32.80 -23.01 8.38
N ALA A 924 -33.70 -23.72 9.07
CA ALA A 924 -33.41 -25.06 9.59
C ALA A 924 -33.09 -26.04 8.46
N PHE A 925 -33.85 -25.98 7.35
CA PHE A 925 -33.56 -26.78 6.17
C PHE A 925 -32.20 -26.43 5.59
N TYR A 926 -31.92 -25.15 5.33
CA TYR A 926 -30.63 -24.74 4.79
C TYR A 926 -29.45 -25.16 5.67
N HIS A 927 -29.54 -24.98 6.99
CA HIS A 927 -28.46 -25.33 7.91
C HIS A 927 -28.18 -26.84 7.95
N VAL A 928 -29.22 -27.66 7.95
CA VAL A 928 -29.08 -29.14 7.99
C VAL A 928 -28.50 -29.70 6.70
N PHE A 929 -28.79 -29.05 5.58
CA PHE A 929 -28.42 -29.50 4.24
C PHE A 929 -27.33 -28.63 3.57
N ALA A 930 -26.64 -27.77 4.34
CA ALA A 930 -25.71 -26.79 3.81
C ALA A 930 -24.58 -27.45 3.00
N LYS A 931 -24.06 -28.57 3.50
CA LYS A 931 -22.99 -29.36 2.87
C LYS A 931 -23.43 -29.99 1.56
N GLU A 932 -24.64 -30.56 1.51
CA GLU A 932 -25.17 -31.22 0.30
C GLU A 932 -25.59 -30.20 -0.75
N LEU A 933 -25.99 -29.01 -0.33
CA LEU A 933 -26.32 -27.93 -1.24
C LEU A 933 -25.07 -27.15 -1.69
N GLU A 934 -23.92 -27.25 -1.01
CA GLU A 934 -22.65 -26.56 -1.31
C GLU A 934 -22.25 -26.59 -2.80
N PRO A 935 -22.32 -27.73 -3.53
CA PRO A 935 -21.94 -27.82 -4.94
C PRO A 935 -22.81 -26.95 -5.86
N HIS A 936 -24.04 -26.64 -5.43
CA HIS A 936 -25.02 -25.93 -6.24
C HIS A 936 -24.97 -24.40 -6.06
N LYS A 937 -24.04 -23.87 -5.25
CA LYS A 937 -23.93 -22.44 -4.85
C LYS A 937 -25.28 -21.81 -4.47
N PRO A 938 -26.09 -22.46 -3.61
CA PRO A 938 -27.44 -22.06 -3.24
C PRO A 938 -27.44 -20.75 -2.46
N LEU A 939 -26.37 -20.48 -1.70
CA LEU A 939 -26.26 -19.33 -0.81
C LEU A 939 -26.19 -18.02 -1.57
N ALA A 940 -25.45 -17.95 -2.69
CA ALA A 940 -25.42 -16.76 -3.53
C ALA A 940 -26.80 -16.51 -4.18
N LYS A 941 -27.47 -17.58 -4.64
CA LYS A 941 -28.83 -17.49 -5.22
C LYS A 941 -29.88 -17.11 -4.18
N PHE A 942 -29.82 -17.74 -3.00
CA PHE A 942 -30.71 -17.48 -1.86
C PHE A 942 -30.45 -16.14 -1.19
N LEU A 943 -29.20 -15.67 -1.10
CA LEU A 943 -28.84 -14.33 -0.65
C LEU A 943 -29.17 -13.26 -1.68
N CYS A 944 -29.19 -13.58 -2.98
CA CYS A 944 -29.76 -12.66 -3.98
C CYS A 944 -31.25 -12.49 -3.73
N ILE A 945 -32.00 -13.59 -3.59
CA ILE A 945 -33.44 -13.57 -3.34
C ILE A 945 -33.75 -12.92 -2.00
N LYS A 946 -33.09 -13.35 -0.93
CA LYS A 946 -33.26 -12.82 0.42
C LYS A 946 -32.71 -11.40 0.52
N GLY A 947 -31.65 -11.04 -0.19
CA GLY A 947 -31.15 -9.68 -0.29
C GLY A 947 -32.20 -8.77 -0.95
N ILE A 948 -32.80 -9.21 -2.05
CA ILE A 948 -33.92 -8.52 -2.70
C ILE A 948 -35.13 -8.43 -1.76
N VAL A 949 -35.54 -9.54 -1.13
CA VAL A 949 -36.67 -9.58 -0.18
C VAL A 949 -36.39 -8.70 1.05
N PHE A 950 -35.19 -8.73 1.61
CA PHE A 950 -34.78 -8.04 2.84
C PHE A 950 -34.54 -6.55 2.61
N PHE A 951 -33.94 -6.15 1.49
CA PHE A 951 -33.87 -4.74 1.08
C PHE A 951 -35.26 -4.19 0.75
N CYS A 952 -36.16 -5.02 0.22
CA CYS A 952 -37.56 -4.64 0.03
C CYS A 952 -38.38 -4.62 1.34
N PHE A 953 -38.02 -5.42 2.34
CA PHE A 953 -38.67 -5.44 3.66
C PHE A 953 -38.38 -4.16 4.46
N TRP A 954 -37.22 -3.53 4.21
CA TRP A 954 -36.84 -2.29 4.90
C TRP A 954 -37.73 -1.09 4.52
N GLN A 955 -38.57 -1.17 3.49
CA GLN A 955 -39.42 -0.05 3.05
C GLN A 955 -40.82 0.03 3.70
N VAL A 956 -41.11 -0.73 4.77
CA VAL A 956 -42.43 -0.65 5.43
C VAL A 956 -42.34 -0.02 6.83
N ASN A 957 -42.67 1.28 6.88
CA ASN A 957 -43.21 2.09 7.99
C ASN A 957 -42.64 1.98 9.43
N ARG A 958 -42.23 3.16 9.92
CA ARG A 958 -41.66 3.52 11.24
C ARG A 958 -42.49 3.19 12.51
N THR A 959 -43.57 2.41 12.45
CA THR A 959 -44.55 2.33 13.56
C THR A 959 -44.74 0.96 14.22
N SER A 960 -44.09 -0.13 13.77
CA SER A 960 -44.17 -1.46 14.43
C SER A 960 -42.82 -1.98 14.92
N PHE A 961 -41.95 -1.08 15.38
CA PHE A 961 -40.53 -1.33 15.67
C PHE A 961 -40.27 -2.26 16.88
N PHE A 962 -41.20 -2.40 17.82
CA PHE A 962 -40.91 -3.04 19.11
C PHE A 962 -41.31 -4.52 19.24
N PHE A 963 -42.26 -5.02 18.45
CA PHE A 963 -42.72 -6.42 18.59
C PHE A 963 -42.03 -7.39 17.62
N SER A 964 -41.58 -6.92 16.45
CA SER A 964 -40.80 -7.73 15.49
C SER A 964 -39.36 -7.98 15.96
N LEU A 965 -38.77 -7.05 16.73
CA LEU A 965 -37.39 -7.16 17.22
C LEU A 965 -37.16 -8.37 18.15
N PHE A 966 -38.17 -8.77 18.92
CA PHE A 966 -38.02 -9.83 19.93
C PHE A 966 -38.06 -11.26 19.35
N LEU A 967 -38.82 -11.48 18.28
CA LEU A 967 -38.95 -12.78 17.62
C LEU A 967 -37.99 -12.93 16.43
N GLU A 968 -37.79 -11.86 15.64
CA GLU A 968 -36.94 -11.89 14.46
C GLU A 968 -35.47 -11.59 14.81
N GLY A 969 -35.21 -10.72 15.80
CA GLY A 969 -33.85 -10.37 16.23
C GLY A 969 -33.09 -11.53 16.85
N SER A 970 -33.76 -12.41 17.61
CA SER A 970 -33.12 -13.60 18.20
C SER A 970 -32.78 -14.66 17.13
N LEU A 971 -33.60 -14.77 16.08
CA LEU A 971 -33.31 -15.64 14.93
C LEU A 971 -32.14 -15.10 14.09
N VAL A 972 -32.08 -13.77 13.91
CA VAL A 972 -31.00 -13.07 13.20
C VAL A 972 -29.67 -13.16 13.96
N PHE A 973 -29.67 -13.02 15.29
CA PHE A 973 -28.47 -13.20 16.12
C PHE A 973 -27.93 -14.64 16.07
N THR A 974 -28.83 -15.62 16.04
CA THR A 974 -28.44 -17.04 15.89
C THR A 974 -27.86 -17.31 14.50
N LEU A 975 -28.41 -16.67 13.45
CA LEU A 975 -27.90 -16.70 12.08
C LEU A 975 -26.51 -16.05 11.95
N ILE A 976 -26.28 -14.87 12.54
CA ILE A 976 -24.97 -14.19 12.52
C ILE A 976 -23.92 -15.02 13.27
N ARG A 977 -24.29 -15.66 14.38
CA ARG A 977 -23.39 -16.52 15.16
C ARG A 977 -23.06 -17.83 14.44
N SER A 978 -23.99 -18.38 13.67
CA SER A 978 -23.77 -19.57 12.84
C SER A 978 -23.09 -19.28 11.50
N MET A 979 -23.08 -18.03 11.02
CA MET A 979 -22.33 -17.59 9.83
C MET A 979 -20.83 -17.37 10.08
N LYS A 980 -20.40 -17.38 11.35
CA LYS A 980 -18.99 -17.27 11.77
C LYS A 980 -18.26 -18.62 11.87
N ASN A 981 -18.98 -19.73 11.76
CA ASN A 981 -18.46 -21.10 11.65
C ASN A 981 -18.87 -21.65 10.28
#